data_AF-A0A843LE64-F1
#
_entry.id   AF-A0A843LE64-F1
#
_cell.length_a   1.000
_cell.length_b   1.000
_cell.length_c   1.000
_cell.angle_alpha   90.00
_cell.angle_beta   90.00
_cell.angle_gamma   90.00
#
_symmetry.space_group_name_H-M   'P 1'
#
loop_
_entity.id
_entity.type
_entity.pdbx_description
1 polymer ?
#
loop_
_entity_poly.entity_id
_entity_poly.type
_entity_poly.pdbx_seq_one_letter_code
_entity_poly.pdbx_strand_id
1 'polypeptide(L)'
;MDGKPQMKQKITSAISSGDLRELEKVVLDISETQTRKEKKSLYEQMNAALVTAAFEEGQPELLSQLVEPTKDEIFDLARRAAGLYTQNKDDAWFGAIFSLVNKLDRKSHQSDILAGIARDLVQAGVDTGDIHYIEKGGEAFDKISIRKYRSAILSEIIPLFIQYGQKYQNIDIMRHALLVLPEIGDISRQSQLHADVARAIAGSGIESGNIDLVISGLLSATEINQKIRRTNSIADIVDATWKSSLKKEIADVERIIDALPGVPEERLTEVLAILTEQLLDRQRDRKQVYARLIRLDDEKPWAGQTLVLELLKKAERSGERWYLEKAFEFNTRSAVEAKLPIEEIVLSGIAVVEKSGNPTILLDITPLIDESCDAAKAAQLYRQITDALSRMGDFYHAIEVMKKASTSAQRINAQFFDTSVRLIKEGIRRDEIDLVRENILAALDTDITESLVHQAVTDFCKEYDFDEVVRHIPAVKELVRSHRAQDPLLLECNTILIERGFVRERDPSALVDLVSQIGDPALREQAISTIAVEMARIGVARKDRDLLRHATGLTCEIVDQQTRAEALGGIVDQAAVLAVEDGDLELLHGMRVLSTALLEREYCLFAMGKVIHGLIMYGIEQLSLRALDEAAQILSQITDPSLQQHLVDPLIEGYVRVGSLQAADQLSRGKTRIFDGMMEPFTTALHLLQTSTPREDISIRIASYVDIMLEYTQVYRSPIFAVPMALFSLEIEGEYERTAMIQRILTSFTSYTKEFDSADPYEVMAYLLEGIEGATAAPPSLELMYRLFEHTGDVYARYSGMYRIVSAYSGLGDEERAKEIIRQLHETIGTISEPSIRAIMLSDLAGLMAGIDHSAARGYLGEAQGMLELVGPEREAFVRKNLIYAARSLNAVNHQEEDVNWAIEQVGRIEDPVEYVDALAAVFDMVSEPAQRKEILSAMCHTVVSIPSSYIRLSMLFDVAKFAETYGDEEEIDELLDGMERTAGYIQIPFITAMTRQRMAQMLFSFYRKSGKPAIRQRAVDVVSAIDDDRIRYSLMVQLEQAMPQSWKNTVYSKILDCRDKIRSGDYTTKDMVTLDRAIRAAPDRAKRATYYTEVYLIARKAGQHEVADRMLLCALEEARIIRPLSRRAFVLGDMACRIYAERYEDRSRELLDMAVSEALNIRDSTIRDEVYDELDLSMRIVQEHWL
;
A
#
# COMPACT_ATOMS: atom_id res chain seq x y z
N MET A 1 18.76 -65.07 -12.59
CA MET A 1 19.26 -63.90 -13.35
C MET A 1 20.35 -64.40 -14.30
N ASP A 2 20.01 -64.89 -15.50
CA ASP A 2 20.99 -65.32 -16.52
C ASP A 2 20.41 -65.23 -17.95
N GLY A 3 20.07 -64.02 -18.43
CA GLY A 3 19.51 -63.86 -19.79
C GLY A 3 19.74 -62.52 -20.50
N LYS A 4 20.25 -61.48 -19.81
CA LYS A 4 20.43 -60.14 -20.41
C LYS A 4 21.64 -59.97 -21.37
N PRO A 5 22.75 -60.75 -21.31
CA PRO A 5 23.87 -60.54 -22.23
C PRO A 5 23.71 -61.14 -23.65
N GLN A 6 22.87 -62.15 -23.87
CA GLN A 6 22.86 -62.92 -25.14
C GLN A 6 22.13 -62.25 -26.32
N MET A 7 21.04 -61.52 -26.09
CA MET A 7 20.24 -60.95 -27.19
C MET A 7 20.91 -59.73 -27.84
N LYS A 8 21.62 -58.93 -27.05
CA LYS A 8 22.34 -57.74 -27.53
C LYS A 8 23.52 -58.10 -28.45
N GLN A 9 24.21 -59.21 -28.15
CA GLN A 9 25.26 -59.74 -29.02
C GLN A 9 24.71 -60.29 -30.33
N LYS A 10 23.52 -60.93 -30.32
CA LYS A 10 22.84 -61.38 -31.55
C LYS A 10 22.45 -60.20 -32.46
N ILE A 11 21.87 -59.13 -31.91
CA ILE A 11 21.52 -57.92 -32.68
C ILE A 11 22.77 -57.31 -33.34
N THR A 12 23.84 -57.15 -32.57
CA THR A 12 25.08 -56.54 -33.08
C THR A 12 25.73 -57.44 -34.16
N SER A 13 25.74 -58.76 -33.96
CA SER A 13 26.28 -59.72 -34.93
C SER A 13 25.49 -59.74 -36.25
N ALA A 14 24.15 -59.69 -36.20
CA ALA A 14 23.30 -59.70 -37.38
C ALA A 14 23.37 -58.39 -38.19
N ILE A 15 23.60 -57.25 -37.52
CA ILE A 15 23.85 -55.98 -38.20
C ILE A 15 25.24 -55.99 -38.85
N SER A 16 26.24 -56.56 -38.17
CA SER A 16 27.62 -56.65 -38.69
C SER A 16 27.77 -57.62 -39.87
N SER A 17 26.89 -58.63 -39.99
CA SER A 17 26.94 -59.60 -41.09
C SER A 17 26.31 -59.06 -42.39
N GLY A 18 25.47 -58.02 -42.30
CA GLY A 18 24.77 -57.42 -43.44
C GLY A 18 23.71 -58.32 -44.08
N ASP A 19 23.41 -59.50 -43.53
CA ASP A 19 22.39 -60.41 -44.05
C ASP A 19 21.00 -60.07 -43.48
N LEU A 20 20.14 -59.53 -44.33
CA LEU A 20 18.75 -59.17 -44.02
C LEU A 20 17.95 -60.34 -43.41
N ARG A 21 18.27 -61.59 -43.77
CA ARG A 21 17.58 -62.78 -43.25
C ARG A 21 17.96 -63.10 -41.80
N GLU A 22 19.17 -62.73 -41.39
CA GLU A 22 19.59 -62.85 -39.99
C GLU A 22 18.90 -61.80 -39.13
N LEU A 23 18.70 -60.59 -39.65
CA LEU A 23 17.95 -59.53 -38.98
C LEU A 23 16.46 -59.90 -38.79
N GLU A 24 15.82 -60.48 -39.80
CA GLU A 24 14.43 -60.98 -39.69
C GLU A 24 14.29 -62.08 -38.62
N LYS A 25 15.27 -63.00 -38.51
CA LYS A 25 15.31 -64.00 -37.44
C LYS A 25 15.46 -63.37 -36.06
N VAL A 26 16.29 -62.34 -35.92
CA VAL A 26 16.43 -61.61 -34.65
C VAL A 26 15.14 -60.90 -34.27
N VAL A 27 14.40 -60.34 -35.24
CA VAL A 27 13.08 -59.73 -35.00
C VAL A 27 12.04 -60.76 -34.53
N LEU A 28 12.05 -61.98 -35.10
CA LEU A 28 11.21 -63.09 -34.67
C LEU A 28 11.56 -63.55 -33.25
N ASP A 29 12.85 -63.76 -32.94
CA ASP A 29 13.34 -64.11 -31.61
C ASP A 29 12.91 -63.06 -30.55
N ILE A 30 12.94 -61.76 -30.89
CA ILE A 30 12.48 -60.67 -30.00
C ILE A 30 10.95 -60.71 -29.83
N SER A 31 10.21 -61.10 -30.88
CA SER A 31 8.75 -61.13 -30.86
C SER A 31 8.16 -62.19 -29.92
N GLU A 32 8.92 -63.25 -29.60
CA GLU A 32 8.54 -64.37 -28.72
C GLU A 32 8.74 -64.10 -27.21
N THR A 33 9.27 -62.94 -26.82
CA THR A 33 9.46 -62.59 -25.40
C THR A 33 8.14 -62.28 -24.66
N GLN A 34 8.00 -62.77 -23.42
CA GLN A 34 6.70 -62.81 -22.71
C GLN A 34 6.14 -61.46 -22.23
N THR A 35 6.94 -60.39 -22.10
CA THR A 35 6.43 -59.08 -21.64
C THR A 35 6.52 -57.98 -22.71
N ARG A 36 5.42 -57.25 -22.90
CA ARG A 36 5.30 -56.13 -23.87
C ARG A 36 6.36 -55.04 -23.65
N LYS A 37 6.78 -54.83 -22.39
CA LYS A 37 7.78 -53.83 -22.02
C LYS A 37 9.20 -54.25 -22.44
N GLU A 38 9.53 -55.54 -22.36
CA GLU A 38 10.83 -56.05 -22.81
C GLU A 38 10.94 -56.08 -24.33
N LYS A 39 9.88 -56.51 -25.04
CA LYS A 39 9.82 -56.49 -26.51
C LYS A 39 10.08 -55.08 -27.06
N LYS A 40 9.41 -54.07 -26.50
CA LYS A 40 9.59 -52.67 -26.91
C LYS A 40 11.03 -52.19 -26.70
N SER A 41 11.62 -52.48 -25.55
CA SER A 41 13.00 -52.08 -25.23
C SER A 41 14.05 -52.75 -26.14
N LEU A 42 13.78 -53.96 -26.64
CA LEU A 42 14.65 -54.65 -27.59
C LEU A 42 14.51 -54.10 -29.01
N TYR A 43 13.29 -53.76 -29.46
CA TYR A 43 13.10 -53.07 -30.75
C TYR A 43 13.70 -51.67 -30.78
N GLU A 44 13.59 -50.91 -29.69
CA GLU A 44 14.25 -49.60 -29.58
C GLU A 44 15.79 -49.73 -29.71
N GLN A 45 16.38 -50.75 -29.07
CA GLN A 45 17.82 -51.01 -29.19
C GLN A 45 18.23 -51.47 -30.60
N MET A 46 17.41 -52.27 -31.26
CA MET A 46 17.68 -52.74 -32.63
C MET A 46 17.56 -51.61 -33.65
N ASN A 47 16.49 -50.81 -33.58
CA ASN A 47 16.28 -49.66 -34.46
C ASN A 47 17.42 -48.64 -34.30
N ALA A 48 17.87 -48.36 -33.07
CA ALA A 48 19.00 -47.47 -32.84
C ALA A 48 20.29 -47.98 -33.52
N ALA A 49 20.55 -49.27 -33.47
CA ALA A 49 21.72 -49.86 -34.11
C ALA A 49 21.61 -49.85 -35.66
N LEU A 50 20.42 -50.13 -36.21
CA LEU A 50 20.16 -50.05 -37.66
C LEU A 50 20.30 -48.62 -38.19
N VAL A 51 19.80 -47.62 -37.45
CA VAL A 51 19.95 -46.20 -37.81
C VAL A 51 21.42 -45.80 -37.79
N THR A 52 22.18 -46.25 -36.80
CA THR A 52 23.62 -45.97 -36.69
C THR A 52 24.36 -46.56 -37.89
N ALA A 53 24.16 -47.84 -38.19
CA ALA A 53 24.78 -48.49 -39.34
C ALA A 53 24.38 -47.83 -40.67
N ALA A 54 23.09 -47.53 -40.88
CA ALA A 54 22.63 -46.92 -42.12
C ALA A 54 23.32 -45.58 -42.42
N PHE A 55 23.43 -44.69 -41.42
CA PHE A 55 23.95 -43.34 -41.63
C PHE A 55 25.46 -43.19 -41.40
N GLU A 56 26.08 -43.98 -40.51
CA GLU A 56 27.53 -43.90 -40.25
C GLU A 56 28.34 -44.81 -41.18
N GLU A 57 27.79 -45.96 -41.58
CA GLU A 57 28.46 -46.92 -42.48
C GLU A 57 27.97 -46.82 -43.93
N GLY A 58 27.01 -45.94 -44.22
CA GLY A 58 26.58 -45.60 -45.58
C GLY A 58 25.72 -46.66 -46.26
N GLN A 59 24.82 -47.31 -45.52
CA GLN A 59 23.96 -48.39 -46.01
C GLN A 59 22.47 -48.00 -45.91
N PRO A 60 21.95 -47.14 -46.81
CA PRO A 60 20.60 -46.62 -46.74
C PRO A 60 19.51 -47.71 -46.80
N GLU A 61 19.80 -48.87 -47.40
CA GLU A 61 18.88 -49.99 -47.52
C GLU A 61 18.45 -50.55 -46.15
N LEU A 62 19.31 -50.45 -45.12
CA LEU A 62 19.02 -50.94 -43.77
C LEU A 62 17.86 -50.20 -43.10
N LEU A 63 17.56 -48.97 -43.52
CA LEU A 63 16.40 -48.20 -43.02
C LEU A 63 15.06 -48.84 -43.37
N SER A 64 15.02 -49.68 -44.41
CA SER A 64 13.85 -50.48 -44.76
C SER A 64 13.54 -51.58 -43.74
N GLN A 65 14.45 -51.88 -42.81
CA GLN A 65 14.31 -52.94 -41.81
C GLN A 65 13.87 -52.47 -40.43
N LEU A 66 13.67 -51.15 -40.24
CA LEU A 66 13.17 -50.62 -38.97
C LEU A 66 11.80 -51.21 -38.62
N VAL A 67 11.64 -51.63 -37.36
CA VAL A 67 10.43 -52.30 -36.86
C VAL A 67 9.68 -51.39 -35.90
N GLU A 68 8.39 -51.18 -36.15
CA GLU A 68 7.52 -50.26 -35.38
C GLU A 68 8.13 -48.85 -35.13
N PRO A 69 8.77 -48.19 -36.12
CA PRO A 69 9.27 -46.83 -35.92
C PRO A 69 8.12 -45.85 -35.72
N THR A 70 8.35 -44.85 -34.88
CA THR A 70 7.39 -43.78 -34.64
C THR A 70 7.34 -42.79 -35.81
N LYS A 71 6.28 -41.97 -35.86
CA LYS A 71 6.13 -40.92 -36.90
C LYS A 71 7.34 -39.98 -36.88
N ASP A 72 7.77 -39.56 -35.70
CA ASP A 72 8.81 -38.57 -35.51
C ASP A 72 10.18 -39.15 -35.90
N GLU A 73 10.43 -40.42 -35.58
CA GLU A 73 11.63 -41.12 -36.07
C GLU A 73 11.66 -41.18 -37.61
N ILE A 74 10.54 -41.54 -38.27
CA ILE A 74 10.50 -41.54 -39.74
C ILE A 74 10.69 -40.14 -40.32
N PHE A 75 10.09 -39.12 -39.71
CA PHE A 75 10.24 -37.73 -40.14
C PHE A 75 11.72 -37.29 -40.11
N ASP A 76 12.40 -37.52 -38.99
CA ASP A 76 13.80 -37.12 -38.81
C ASP A 76 14.73 -37.89 -39.75
N LEU A 77 14.52 -39.19 -39.89
CA LEU A 77 15.33 -40.04 -40.78
C LEU A 77 15.11 -39.69 -42.26
N ALA A 78 13.87 -39.42 -42.68
CA ALA A 78 13.57 -39.02 -44.05
C ALA A 78 14.19 -37.65 -44.39
N ARG A 79 14.16 -36.70 -43.45
CA ARG A 79 14.81 -35.40 -43.62
C ARG A 79 16.34 -35.53 -43.67
N ARG A 80 16.92 -36.39 -42.84
CA ARG A 80 18.36 -36.68 -42.86
C ARG A 80 18.78 -37.33 -44.19
N ALA A 81 17.98 -38.25 -44.73
CA ALA A 81 18.19 -38.85 -46.04
C ALA A 81 18.09 -37.82 -47.18
N ALA A 82 17.09 -36.92 -47.15
CA ALA A 82 16.98 -35.81 -48.11
C ALA A 82 18.18 -34.85 -48.04
N GLY A 83 18.68 -34.59 -46.83
CA GLY A 83 19.90 -33.80 -46.62
C GLY A 83 21.14 -34.44 -47.23
N LEU A 84 21.34 -35.74 -47.02
CA LEU A 84 22.44 -36.48 -47.64
C LEU A 84 22.32 -36.49 -49.17
N TYR A 85 21.13 -36.77 -49.70
CA TYR A 85 20.87 -36.70 -51.15
C TYR A 85 21.23 -35.34 -51.74
N THR A 86 20.85 -34.25 -51.06
CA THR A 86 21.16 -32.90 -51.54
C THR A 86 22.68 -32.66 -51.59
N GLN A 87 23.45 -33.27 -50.68
CA GLN A 87 24.91 -33.15 -50.62
C GLN A 87 25.66 -34.04 -51.62
N ASN A 88 25.21 -35.29 -51.83
CA ASN A 88 25.97 -36.29 -52.58
C ASN A 88 25.31 -36.74 -53.91
N LYS A 89 24.05 -36.35 -54.16
CA LYS A 89 23.22 -36.75 -55.32
C LYS A 89 23.08 -38.27 -55.49
N ASP A 90 23.22 -39.04 -54.42
CA ASP A 90 23.09 -40.49 -54.46
C ASP A 90 21.61 -40.92 -54.36
N ASP A 91 21.07 -41.40 -55.48
CA ASP A 91 19.66 -41.81 -55.61
C ASP A 91 19.24 -42.91 -54.62
N ALA A 92 20.20 -43.68 -54.05
CA ALA A 92 19.89 -44.64 -52.99
C ALA A 92 19.29 -43.94 -51.76
N TRP A 93 19.78 -42.75 -51.41
CA TRP A 93 19.24 -41.93 -50.32
C TRP A 93 17.90 -41.29 -50.66
N PHE A 94 17.67 -40.89 -51.92
CA PHE A 94 16.36 -40.41 -52.36
C PHE A 94 15.32 -41.53 -52.35
N GLY A 95 15.70 -42.75 -52.78
CA GLY A 95 14.86 -43.94 -52.69
C GLY A 95 14.53 -44.33 -51.25
N ALA A 96 15.48 -44.19 -50.32
CA ALA A 96 15.30 -44.48 -48.90
C ALA A 96 14.22 -43.61 -48.23
N ILE A 97 14.02 -42.37 -48.68
CA ILE A 97 12.93 -41.49 -48.21
C ILE A 97 11.58 -42.18 -48.40
N PHE A 98 11.29 -42.69 -49.59
CA PHE A 98 10.02 -43.35 -49.88
C PHE A 98 9.87 -44.66 -49.10
N SER A 99 10.95 -45.43 -48.96
CA SER A 99 10.96 -46.65 -48.15
C SER A 99 10.63 -46.38 -46.68
N LEU A 100 11.17 -45.29 -46.10
CA LEU A 100 10.86 -44.83 -44.75
C LEU A 100 9.42 -44.35 -44.62
N VAL A 101 8.98 -43.48 -45.54
CA VAL A 101 7.63 -42.90 -45.51
C VAL A 101 6.56 -43.99 -45.65
N ASN A 102 6.79 -45.01 -46.49
CA ASN A 102 5.86 -46.11 -46.70
C ASN A 102 5.64 -46.99 -45.46
N LYS A 103 6.50 -46.92 -44.44
CA LYS A 103 6.30 -47.61 -43.15
C LYS A 103 5.24 -46.95 -42.27
N LEU A 104 4.78 -45.74 -42.62
CA LEU A 104 3.69 -45.08 -41.89
C LEU A 104 2.33 -45.60 -42.36
N ASP A 105 1.50 -46.05 -41.44
CA ASP A 105 0.16 -46.58 -41.76
C ASP A 105 -0.80 -45.52 -42.33
N ARG A 106 -0.57 -44.23 -42.03
CA ARG A 106 -1.47 -43.13 -42.43
C ARG A 106 -0.93 -42.39 -43.64
N LYS A 107 -1.68 -42.43 -44.75
CA LYS A 107 -1.42 -41.61 -45.96
C LYS A 107 -1.31 -40.11 -45.68
N SER A 108 -1.95 -39.62 -44.62
CA SER A 108 -1.82 -38.22 -44.19
C SER A 108 -0.44 -37.89 -43.65
N HIS A 109 0.15 -38.79 -42.86
CA HIS A 109 1.51 -38.61 -42.36
C HIS A 109 2.51 -38.77 -43.50
N GLN A 110 2.25 -39.67 -44.46
CA GLN A 110 3.07 -39.80 -45.65
C GLN A 110 3.07 -38.52 -46.50
N SER A 111 1.88 -37.97 -46.75
CA SER A 111 1.69 -36.74 -47.53
C SER A 111 2.34 -35.51 -46.86
N ASP A 112 2.32 -35.46 -45.52
CA ASP A 112 2.94 -34.41 -44.70
C ASP A 112 4.47 -34.40 -44.85
N ILE A 113 5.10 -35.56 -44.71
CA ILE A 113 6.57 -35.70 -44.87
C ILE A 113 6.99 -35.38 -46.31
N LEU A 114 6.28 -35.93 -47.30
CA LEU A 114 6.59 -35.69 -48.72
C LEU A 114 6.40 -34.23 -49.12
N ALA A 115 5.43 -33.51 -48.54
CA ALA A 115 5.28 -32.08 -48.75
C ALA A 115 6.51 -31.30 -48.28
N GLY A 116 6.98 -31.59 -47.06
CA GLY A 116 8.19 -30.97 -46.52
C GLY A 116 9.43 -31.22 -47.41
N ILE A 117 9.61 -32.45 -47.86
CA ILE A 117 10.74 -32.82 -48.72
C ILE A 117 10.65 -32.18 -50.11
N ALA A 118 9.46 -32.14 -50.71
CA ALA A 118 9.25 -31.49 -52.01
C ALA A 118 9.66 -30.01 -51.96
N ARG A 119 9.25 -29.29 -50.92
CA ARG A 119 9.64 -27.90 -50.72
C ARG A 119 11.14 -27.74 -50.46
N ASP A 120 11.72 -28.57 -49.59
CA ASP A 120 13.15 -28.48 -49.26
C ASP A 120 14.03 -28.72 -50.52
N LEU A 121 13.62 -29.60 -51.43
CA LEU A 121 14.28 -29.82 -52.72
C LEU A 121 14.09 -28.65 -53.70
N VAL A 122 12.88 -28.09 -53.82
CA VAL A 122 12.66 -26.90 -54.65
C VAL A 122 13.50 -25.73 -54.13
N GLN A 123 13.57 -25.54 -52.81
CA GLN A 123 14.41 -24.51 -52.19
C GLN A 123 15.88 -24.72 -52.53
N ALA A 124 16.39 -25.95 -52.45
CA ALA A 124 17.76 -26.26 -52.86
C ALA A 124 18.03 -25.89 -54.34
N GLY A 125 17.04 -26.07 -55.22
CA GLY A 125 17.11 -25.62 -56.61
C GLY A 125 17.16 -24.10 -56.77
N VAL A 126 16.41 -23.34 -55.96
CA VAL A 126 16.49 -21.86 -55.91
C VAL A 126 17.87 -21.39 -55.46
N ASP A 127 18.38 -22.02 -54.41
CA ASP A 127 19.63 -21.62 -53.76
C ASP A 127 20.84 -21.91 -54.66
N THR A 128 20.86 -23.09 -55.29
CA THR A 128 21.97 -23.54 -56.15
C THR A 128 21.84 -23.11 -57.61
N GLY A 129 20.62 -22.82 -58.07
CA GLY A 129 20.31 -22.55 -59.48
C GLY A 129 20.15 -23.82 -60.34
N ASP A 130 20.36 -25.01 -59.77
CA ASP A 130 20.23 -26.28 -60.47
C ASP A 130 18.76 -26.71 -60.54
N ILE A 131 18.18 -26.65 -61.73
CA ILE A 131 16.77 -27.01 -61.99
C ILE A 131 16.48 -28.48 -61.66
N HIS A 132 17.50 -29.34 -61.64
CA HIS A 132 17.33 -30.76 -61.34
C HIS A 132 16.72 -31.00 -59.95
N TYR A 133 17.06 -30.16 -58.95
CA TYR A 133 16.45 -30.27 -57.62
C TYR A 133 14.99 -29.82 -57.61
N ILE A 134 14.60 -28.87 -58.47
CA ILE A 134 13.20 -28.48 -58.66
C ILE A 134 12.42 -29.64 -59.29
N GLU A 135 12.98 -30.30 -60.30
CA GLU A 135 12.40 -31.50 -60.92
C GLU A 135 12.21 -32.63 -59.90
N LYS A 136 13.22 -32.91 -59.06
CA LYS A 136 13.14 -33.90 -57.99
C LYS A 136 12.15 -33.53 -56.88
N GLY A 137 12.03 -32.24 -56.57
CA GLY A 137 10.96 -31.73 -55.72
C GLY A 137 9.57 -31.97 -56.32
N GLY A 138 9.44 -31.83 -57.64
CA GLY A 138 8.26 -32.21 -58.41
C GLY A 138 7.93 -33.71 -58.31
N GLU A 139 8.93 -34.59 -58.43
CA GLU A 139 8.74 -36.04 -58.25
C GLU A 139 8.22 -36.37 -56.85
N ALA A 140 8.73 -35.71 -55.80
CA ALA A 140 8.23 -35.88 -54.44
C ALA A 140 6.80 -35.33 -54.28
N PHE A 141 6.48 -34.19 -54.90
CA PHE A 141 5.15 -33.60 -54.92
C PHE A 141 4.12 -34.53 -55.58
N ASP A 142 4.47 -35.21 -56.66
CA ASP A 142 3.60 -36.14 -57.37
C ASP A 142 3.24 -37.39 -56.55
N LYS A 143 4.05 -37.74 -55.55
CA LYS A 143 3.76 -38.85 -54.61
C LYS A 143 2.83 -38.43 -53.46
N ILE A 144 2.51 -37.14 -53.32
CA ILE A 144 1.56 -36.65 -52.30
C ILE A 144 0.14 -37.03 -52.72
N SER A 145 -0.45 -38.01 -52.02
CA SER A 145 -1.76 -38.56 -52.37
C SER A 145 -2.96 -37.75 -51.86
N ILE A 146 -2.78 -36.87 -50.87
CA ILE A 146 -3.88 -36.09 -50.28
C ILE A 146 -3.91 -34.66 -50.83
N ARG A 147 -5.05 -34.31 -51.46
CA ARG A 147 -5.31 -32.99 -52.08
C ARG A 147 -5.06 -31.79 -51.14
N LYS A 148 -5.38 -31.92 -49.85
CA LYS A 148 -5.12 -30.88 -48.84
C LYS A 148 -3.63 -30.51 -48.79
N TYR A 149 -2.75 -31.50 -48.70
CA TYR A 149 -1.31 -31.28 -48.62
C TYR A 149 -0.74 -30.78 -49.95
N ARG A 150 -1.27 -31.26 -51.09
CA ARG A 150 -0.93 -30.72 -52.42
C ARG A 150 -1.25 -29.23 -52.54
N SER A 151 -2.47 -28.83 -52.18
CA SER A 151 -2.89 -27.42 -52.22
C SER A 151 -2.07 -26.55 -51.26
N ALA A 152 -1.74 -27.06 -50.08
CA ALA A 152 -0.95 -26.32 -49.09
C ALA A 152 0.48 -26.10 -49.59
N ILE A 153 1.13 -27.16 -50.07
CA ILE A 153 2.55 -27.07 -50.48
C ILE A 153 2.75 -26.25 -51.74
N LEU A 154 1.80 -26.26 -52.70
CA LEU A 154 1.85 -25.36 -53.85
C LEU A 154 1.81 -23.87 -53.44
N SER A 155 1.15 -23.55 -52.32
CA SER A 155 1.14 -22.19 -51.79
C SER A 155 2.50 -21.72 -51.27
N GLU A 156 3.42 -22.67 -51.01
CA GLU A 156 4.82 -22.44 -50.61
C GLU A 156 5.78 -22.54 -51.80
N ILE A 157 5.54 -23.48 -52.74
CA ILE A 157 6.41 -23.72 -53.90
C ILE A 157 6.28 -22.63 -54.98
N ILE A 158 5.09 -22.09 -55.24
CA ILE A 158 4.89 -21.07 -56.30
C ILE A 158 5.72 -19.80 -56.05
N PRO A 159 5.79 -19.24 -54.82
CA PRO A 159 6.74 -18.17 -54.50
C PRO A 159 8.20 -18.51 -54.83
N LEU A 160 8.62 -19.77 -54.63
CA LEU A 160 9.97 -20.23 -54.97
C LEU A 160 10.19 -20.29 -56.49
N PHE A 161 9.16 -20.65 -57.27
CA PHE A 161 9.20 -20.56 -58.74
C PHE A 161 9.32 -19.12 -59.23
N ILE A 162 8.60 -18.17 -58.62
CA ILE A 162 8.75 -16.74 -58.92
C ILE A 162 10.18 -16.30 -58.63
N GLN A 163 10.71 -16.65 -57.45
CA GLN A 163 12.06 -16.28 -57.04
C GLN A 163 13.12 -16.86 -57.98
N TYR A 164 13.02 -18.14 -58.35
CA TYR A 164 13.91 -18.75 -59.34
C TYR A 164 13.82 -18.03 -60.68
N GLY A 165 12.60 -17.81 -61.17
CA GLY A 165 12.35 -17.16 -62.44
C GLY A 165 12.94 -15.76 -62.52
N GLN A 166 12.82 -14.97 -61.45
CA GLN A 166 13.36 -13.61 -61.38
C GLN A 166 14.89 -13.64 -61.29
N LYS A 167 15.45 -14.49 -60.40
CA LYS A 167 16.90 -14.58 -60.15
C LYS A 167 17.68 -15.08 -61.36
N TYR A 168 17.15 -16.07 -62.08
CA TYR A 168 17.82 -16.71 -63.21
C TYR A 168 17.18 -16.36 -64.57
N GLN A 169 16.26 -15.38 -64.60
CA GLN A 169 15.57 -14.89 -65.81
C GLN A 169 14.88 -16.01 -66.61
N ASN A 170 14.29 -16.97 -65.89
CA ASN A 170 13.58 -18.10 -66.48
C ASN A 170 12.06 -17.84 -66.46
N ILE A 171 11.51 -17.40 -67.60
CA ILE A 171 10.07 -17.11 -67.73
C ILE A 171 9.25 -18.41 -67.77
N ASP A 172 9.83 -19.51 -68.25
CA ASP A 172 9.13 -20.78 -68.39
C ASP A 172 8.74 -21.38 -67.03
N ILE A 173 9.57 -21.20 -65.98
CA ILE A 173 9.18 -21.63 -64.62
C ILE A 173 8.03 -20.78 -64.06
N MET A 174 7.94 -19.48 -64.38
CA MET A 174 6.82 -18.62 -63.97
C MET A 174 5.54 -18.98 -64.73
N ARG A 175 5.65 -19.32 -66.01
CA ARG A 175 4.52 -19.84 -66.80
C ARG A 175 4.07 -21.20 -66.27
N HIS A 176 5.00 -22.06 -65.88
CA HIS A 176 4.67 -23.30 -65.21
C HIS A 176 3.94 -23.05 -63.87
N ALA A 177 4.36 -22.04 -63.10
CA ALA A 177 3.66 -21.62 -61.90
C ALA A 177 2.19 -21.23 -62.19
N LEU A 178 1.92 -20.50 -63.28
CA LEU A 178 0.55 -20.19 -63.71
C LEU A 178 -0.28 -21.45 -64.02
N LEU A 179 0.32 -22.47 -64.64
CA LEU A 179 -0.36 -23.72 -65.00
C LEU A 179 -0.77 -24.56 -63.78
N VAL A 180 0.02 -24.52 -62.68
CA VAL A 180 -0.25 -25.31 -61.47
C VAL A 180 -1.11 -24.56 -60.43
N LEU A 181 -1.29 -23.24 -60.56
CA LEU A 181 -2.17 -22.44 -59.68
C LEU A 181 -3.59 -23.02 -59.47
N PRO A 182 -4.28 -23.58 -60.50
CA PRO A 182 -5.61 -24.17 -60.32
C PRO A 182 -5.69 -25.36 -59.36
N GLU A 183 -4.56 -25.98 -59.01
CA GLU A 183 -4.53 -27.05 -57.99
C GLU A 183 -4.68 -26.53 -56.56
N ILE A 184 -4.52 -25.22 -56.34
CA ILE A 184 -4.77 -24.57 -55.05
C ILE A 184 -6.28 -24.37 -54.85
N GLY A 185 -6.84 -24.99 -53.81
CA GLY A 185 -8.27 -24.95 -53.54
C GLY A 185 -8.81 -23.62 -53.00
N ASP A 186 -7.95 -22.77 -52.43
CA ASP A 186 -8.32 -21.46 -51.90
C ASP A 186 -8.25 -20.39 -53.00
N ILE A 187 -9.42 -19.89 -53.42
CA ILE A 187 -9.56 -18.86 -54.48
C ILE A 187 -8.84 -17.56 -54.13
N SER A 188 -8.79 -17.18 -52.85
CA SER A 188 -8.11 -15.96 -52.38
C SER A 188 -6.60 -16.12 -52.47
N ARG A 189 -6.08 -17.26 -51.99
CA ARG A 189 -4.64 -17.57 -52.08
C ARG A 189 -4.20 -17.75 -53.53
N GLN A 190 -5.01 -18.43 -54.33
CA GLN A 190 -4.80 -18.58 -55.77
C GLN A 190 -4.76 -17.20 -56.47
N SER A 191 -5.74 -16.33 -56.20
CA SER A 191 -5.79 -14.97 -56.81
C SER A 191 -4.60 -14.11 -56.40
N GLN A 192 -4.13 -14.25 -55.16
CA GLN A 192 -2.93 -13.56 -54.69
C GLN A 192 -1.67 -14.04 -55.43
N LEU A 193 -1.45 -15.35 -55.47
CA LEU A 193 -0.28 -15.91 -56.16
C LEU A 193 -0.34 -15.67 -57.68
N HIS A 194 -1.53 -15.68 -58.28
CA HIS A 194 -1.73 -15.28 -59.68
C HIS A 194 -1.31 -13.82 -59.92
N ALA A 195 -1.70 -12.91 -59.03
CA ALA A 195 -1.24 -11.51 -59.08
C ALA A 195 0.28 -11.40 -58.96
N ASP A 196 0.90 -12.17 -58.05
CA ASP A 196 2.34 -12.17 -57.84
C ASP A 196 3.10 -12.67 -59.08
N VAL A 197 2.63 -13.75 -59.70
CA VAL A 197 3.22 -14.27 -60.94
C VAL A 197 3.00 -13.29 -62.11
N ALA A 198 1.80 -12.72 -62.27
CA ALA A 198 1.50 -11.76 -63.33
C ALA A 198 2.39 -10.50 -63.24
N ARG A 199 2.58 -9.99 -62.01
CA ARG A 199 3.49 -8.87 -61.73
C ARG A 199 4.95 -9.24 -61.98
N ALA A 200 5.38 -10.45 -61.64
CA ALA A 200 6.74 -10.91 -61.89
C ALA A 200 7.05 -11.05 -63.40
N ILE A 201 6.10 -11.54 -64.20
CA ILE A 201 6.21 -11.60 -65.66
C ILE A 201 6.31 -10.18 -66.24
N ALA A 202 5.41 -9.27 -65.82
CA ALA A 202 5.46 -7.87 -66.25
C ALA A 202 6.76 -7.18 -65.83
N GLY A 203 7.23 -7.43 -64.60
CA GLY A 203 8.50 -6.91 -64.08
C GLY A 203 9.70 -7.35 -64.90
N SER A 204 9.74 -8.63 -65.31
CA SER A 204 10.79 -9.13 -66.22
C SER A 204 10.72 -8.45 -67.60
N GLY A 205 9.51 -8.14 -68.08
CA GLY A 205 9.29 -7.32 -69.27
C GLY A 205 9.79 -5.88 -69.13
N ILE A 206 9.55 -5.24 -67.99
CA ILE A 206 10.02 -3.90 -67.68
C ILE A 206 11.56 -3.87 -67.61
N GLU A 207 12.19 -4.82 -66.92
CA GLU A 207 13.65 -4.93 -66.81
C GLU A 207 14.32 -5.17 -68.17
N SER A 208 13.71 -5.99 -69.02
CA SER A 208 14.23 -6.30 -70.37
C SER A 208 13.82 -5.28 -71.44
N GLY A 209 13.00 -4.27 -71.10
CA GLY A 209 12.49 -3.27 -72.05
C GLY A 209 11.52 -3.84 -73.09
N ASN A 210 10.84 -4.95 -72.79
CA ASN A 210 9.94 -5.65 -73.69
C ASN A 210 8.46 -5.41 -73.31
N ILE A 211 7.78 -4.54 -74.06
CA ILE A 211 6.37 -4.21 -73.83
C ILE A 211 5.42 -5.41 -74.02
N ASP A 212 5.77 -6.38 -74.86
CA ASP A 212 4.92 -7.55 -75.09
C ASP A 212 4.85 -8.46 -73.85
N LEU A 213 5.93 -8.51 -73.05
CA LEU A 213 5.93 -9.20 -71.75
C LEU A 213 5.11 -8.44 -70.70
N VAL A 214 5.09 -7.11 -70.74
CA VAL A 214 4.21 -6.29 -69.90
C VAL A 214 2.74 -6.52 -70.27
N ILE A 215 2.42 -6.55 -71.57
CA ILE A 215 1.09 -6.87 -72.07
C ILE A 215 0.69 -8.29 -71.66
N SER A 216 1.61 -9.27 -71.72
CA SER A 216 1.37 -10.63 -71.23
C SER A 216 1.07 -10.66 -69.73
N GLY A 217 1.74 -9.83 -68.92
CA GLY A 217 1.45 -9.68 -67.50
C GLY A 217 0.10 -9.03 -67.23
N LEU A 218 -0.27 -7.99 -67.99
CA LEU A 218 -1.59 -7.36 -67.94
C LEU A 218 -2.70 -8.34 -68.32
N LEU A 219 -2.52 -9.09 -69.41
CA LEU A 219 -3.44 -10.14 -69.85
C LEU A 219 -3.64 -11.17 -68.73
N SER A 220 -2.55 -11.68 -68.15
CA SER A 220 -2.61 -12.59 -67.01
C SER A 220 -3.31 -11.96 -65.80
N ALA A 221 -3.13 -10.66 -65.54
CA ALA A 221 -3.82 -9.99 -64.45
C ALA A 221 -5.33 -9.94 -64.68
N THR A 222 -5.80 -9.78 -65.93
CA THR A 222 -7.25 -9.76 -66.24
C THR A 222 -7.97 -11.07 -65.92
N GLU A 223 -7.26 -12.19 -65.89
CA GLU A 223 -7.78 -13.52 -65.57
C GLU A 223 -7.97 -13.76 -64.06
N ILE A 224 -7.50 -12.85 -63.19
CA ILE A 224 -7.66 -12.97 -61.74
C ILE A 224 -9.14 -12.85 -61.37
N ASN A 225 -9.67 -13.86 -60.66
CA ASN A 225 -11.09 -13.93 -60.33
C ASN A 225 -11.57 -12.83 -59.36
N GLN A 226 -10.75 -12.44 -58.38
CA GLN A 226 -11.11 -11.41 -57.39
C GLN A 226 -10.93 -9.98 -57.94
N LYS A 227 -12.03 -9.22 -58.01
CA LYS A 227 -12.05 -7.86 -58.60
C LYS A 227 -11.02 -6.91 -58.01
N ILE A 228 -10.98 -6.77 -56.69
CA ILE A 228 -10.04 -5.86 -56.01
C ILE A 228 -8.58 -6.23 -56.30
N ARG A 229 -8.23 -7.53 -56.24
CA ARG A 229 -6.85 -7.98 -56.52
C ARG A 229 -6.48 -7.80 -57.97
N ARG A 230 -7.42 -8.04 -58.88
CA ARG A 230 -7.23 -7.80 -60.31
C ARG A 230 -6.97 -6.33 -60.60
N THR A 231 -7.83 -5.42 -60.13
CA THR A 231 -7.65 -3.98 -60.34
C THR A 231 -6.34 -3.48 -59.74
N ASN A 232 -5.97 -3.95 -58.55
CA ASN A 232 -4.71 -3.57 -57.92
C ASN A 232 -3.49 -4.11 -58.69
N SER A 233 -3.54 -5.37 -59.15
CA SER A 233 -2.46 -5.96 -59.95
C SER A 233 -2.28 -5.20 -61.28
N ILE A 234 -3.39 -4.86 -61.95
CA ILE A 234 -3.37 -4.04 -63.18
C ILE A 234 -2.77 -2.66 -62.87
N ALA A 235 -3.21 -2.01 -61.78
CA ALA A 235 -2.68 -0.70 -61.37
C ALA A 235 -1.19 -0.74 -61.05
N ASP A 236 -0.72 -1.76 -60.34
CA ASP A 236 0.69 -1.96 -60.01
C ASP A 236 1.54 -2.11 -61.28
N ILE A 237 1.08 -2.94 -62.23
CA ILE A 237 1.78 -3.14 -63.50
C ILE A 237 1.81 -1.85 -64.32
N VAL A 238 0.67 -1.16 -64.45
CA VAL A 238 0.57 0.11 -65.17
C VAL A 238 1.47 1.17 -64.54
N ASP A 239 1.43 1.34 -63.21
CA ASP A 239 2.27 2.29 -62.49
C ASP A 239 3.77 2.01 -62.68
N ALA A 240 4.18 0.76 -62.47
CA ALA A 240 5.57 0.33 -62.66
C ALA A 240 6.05 0.59 -64.09
N THR A 241 5.19 0.34 -65.09
CA THR A 241 5.49 0.59 -66.50
C THR A 241 5.63 2.09 -66.78
N TRP A 242 4.75 2.93 -66.23
CA TRP A 242 4.85 4.39 -66.36
C TRP A 242 6.14 4.98 -65.76
N LYS A 243 6.70 4.34 -64.73
CA LYS A 243 7.97 4.72 -64.09
C LYS A 243 9.21 4.22 -64.85
N SER A 244 9.03 3.39 -65.88
CA SER A 244 10.12 2.76 -66.64
C SER A 244 10.45 3.49 -67.95
N SER A 245 11.37 2.92 -68.73
CA SER A 245 11.65 3.36 -70.10
C SER A 245 10.47 3.19 -71.05
N LEU A 246 9.47 2.35 -70.71
CA LEU A 246 8.27 2.06 -71.50
C LEU A 246 7.11 3.06 -71.28
N LYS A 247 7.39 4.23 -70.68
CA LYS A 247 6.35 5.22 -70.35
C LYS A 247 5.58 5.77 -71.56
N LYS A 248 6.19 5.79 -72.75
CA LYS A 248 5.53 6.32 -73.95
C LYS A 248 4.55 5.30 -74.52
N GLU A 249 4.90 4.03 -74.40
CA GLU A 249 4.17 2.86 -74.86
C GLU A 249 2.94 2.61 -73.98
N ILE A 250 3.07 2.72 -72.65
CA ILE A 250 1.92 2.58 -71.73
C ILE A 250 0.99 3.81 -71.73
N ALA A 251 1.51 4.99 -72.12
CA ALA A 251 0.70 6.20 -72.26
C ALA A 251 -0.22 6.18 -73.49
N ASP A 252 0.03 5.27 -74.43
CA ASP A 252 -0.80 5.01 -75.60
C ASP A 252 -1.92 4.02 -75.21
N VAL A 253 -2.93 4.55 -74.52
CA VAL A 253 -4.04 3.77 -73.94
C VAL A 253 -4.77 2.96 -75.02
N GLU A 254 -4.96 3.55 -76.20
CA GLU A 254 -5.58 2.90 -77.37
C GLU A 254 -4.82 1.62 -77.76
N ARG A 255 -3.50 1.73 -77.95
CA ARG A 255 -2.64 0.60 -78.32
C ARG A 255 -2.64 -0.52 -77.27
N ILE A 256 -2.67 -0.18 -75.98
CA ILE A 256 -2.66 -1.17 -74.89
C ILE A 256 -4.00 -1.92 -74.84
N ILE A 257 -5.12 -1.21 -75.00
CA ILE A 257 -6.46 -1.83 -75.03
C ILE A 257 -6.61 -2.74 -76.26
N ASP A 258 -6.14 -2.31 -77.43
CA ASP A 258 -6.22 -3.12 -78.65
C ASP A 258 -5.31 -4.38 -78.60
N ALA A 259 -4.26 -4.38 -77.79
CA ALA A 259 -3.35 -5.52 -77.60
C ALA A 259 -3.86 -6.58 -76.59
N LEU A 260 -5.09 -6.45 -76.08
CA LEU A 260 -5.75 -7.40 -75.17
C LEU A 260 -6.96 -8.08 -75.84
N PRO A 261 -6.77 -8.82 -76.96
CA PRO A 261 -7.88 -9.46 -77.66
C PRO A 261 -8.49 -10.57 -76.80
N GLY A 262 -9.82 -10.60 -76.70
CA GLY A 262 -10.57 -11.66 -76.00
C GLY A 262 -10.89 -11.37 -74.53
N VAL A 263 -10.48 -10.22 -73.98
CA VAL A 263 -10.87 -9.79 -72.63
C VAL A 263 -12.31 -9.23 -72.63
N PRO A 264 -13.19 -9.60 -71.68
CA PRO A 264 -14.55 -9.06 -71.60
C PRO A 264 -14.59 -7.54 -71.36
N GLU A 265 -15.63 -6.86 -71.87
CA GLU A 265 -15.81 -5.39 -71.76
C GLU A 265 -15.77 -4.88 -70.31
N GLU A 266 -16.36 -5.61 -69.35
CA GLU A 266 -16.29 -5.29 -67.92
C GLU A 266 -14.86 -5.28 -67.35
N ARG A 267 -13.96 -6.08 -67.93
CA ARG A 267 -12.54 -6.15 -67.53
C ARG A 267 -11.72 -5.10 -68.28
N LEU A 268 -12.09 -4.80 -69.53
CA LEU A 268 -11.49 -3.71 -70.31
C LEU A 268 -11.82 -2.33 -69.70
N THR A 269 -13.03 -2.11 -69.18
CA THR A 269 -13.39 -0.89 -68.45
C THR A 269 -12.56 -0.69 -67.18
N GLU A 270 -12.21 -1.75 -66.46
CA GLU A 270 -11.30 -1.69 -65.30
C GLU A 270 -9.88 -1.27 -65.72
N VAL A 271 -9.35 -1.87 -66.80
CA VAL A 271 -8.04 -1.49 -67.37
C VAL A 271 -8.07 -0.05 -67.87
N LEU A 272 -9.15 0.34 -68.55
CA LEU A 272 -9.35 1.69 -69.06
C LEU A 272 -9.41 2.74 -67.95
N ALA A 273 -10.15 2.48 -66.87
CA ALA A 273 -10.25 3.38 -65.73
C ALA A 273 -8.87 3.64 -65.12
N ILE A 274 -8.08 2.60 -64.90
CA ILE A 274 -6.73 2.69 -64.32
C ILE A 274 -5.77 3.43 -65.27
N LEU A 275 -5.80 3.11 -66.56
CA LEU A 275 -4.98 3.80 -67.57
C LEU A 275 -5.35 5.29 -67.67
N THR A 276 -6.65 5.59 -67.63
CA THR A 276 -7.18 6.97 -67.66
C THR A 276 -6.80 7.73 -66.40
N GLU A 277 -6.93 7.12 -65.22
CA GLU A 277 -6.50 7.71 -63.96
C GLU A 277 -5.01 8.10 -64.01
N GLN A 278 -4.14 7.17 -64.41
CA GLN A 278 -2.71 7.44 -64.51
C GLN A 278 -2.38 8.49 -65.59
N LEU A 279 -3.15 8.54 -66.68
CA LEU A 279 -3.04 9.57 -67.69
C LEU A 279 -3.41 10.95 -67.12
N LEU A 280 -4.53 11.07 -66.39
CA LEU A 280 -4.99 12.29 -65.72
C LEU A 280 -4.01 12.79 -64.64
N ASP A 281 -3.32 11.87 -63.96
CA ASP A 281 -2.38 12.20 -62.90
C ASP A 281 -1.00 12.61 -63.41
N ARG A 282 -0.49 11.96 -64.47
CA ARG A 282 0.90 12.13 -64.91
C ARG A 282 1.07 13.09 -66.07
N GLN A 283 0.05 13.25 -66.91
CA GLN A 283 0.15 14.12 -68.08
C GLN A 283 -0.30 15.55 -67.74
N ARG A 284 0.67 16.47 -67.68
CA ARG A 284 0.42 17.87 -67.28
C ARG A 284 -0.26 18.73 -68.34
N ASP A 285 -0.14 18.36 -69.62
CA ASP A 285 -0.74 19.13 -70.72
C ASP A 285 -2.23 18.76 -70.87
N ARG A 286 -3.10 19.61 -70.31
CA ARG A 286 -4.56 19.46 -70.36
C ARG A 286 -5.13 19.38 -71.77
N LYS A 287 -4.50 20.04 -72.77
CA LYS A 287 -4.95 19.95 -74.16
C LYS A 287 -4.66 18.58 -74.75
N GLN A 288 -3.49 18.01 -74.44
CA GLN A 288 -3.14 16.66 -74.88
C GLN A 288 -3.96 15.59 -74.18
N VAL A 289 -4.21 15.73 -72.88
CA VAL A 289 -5.10 14.83 -72.12
C VAL A 289 -6.49 14.86 -72.74
N TYR A 290 -7.09 16.05 -72.87
CA TYR A 290 -8.43 16.19 -73.43
C TYR A 290 -8.54 15.66 -74.87
N ALA A 291 -7.53 15.90 -75.73
CA ALA A 291 -7.51 15.35 -77.08
C ALA A 291 -7.46 13.81 -77.11
N ARG A 292 -6.75 13.18 -76.17
CA ARG A 292 -6.69 11.71 -76.04
C ARG A 292 -8.01 11.14 -75.52
N LEU A 293 -8.61 11.79 -74.52
CA LEU A 293 -9.92 11.36 -73.99
C LEU A 293 -11.02 11.46 -75.05
N ILE A 294 -11.01 12.51 -75.89
CA ILE A 294 -11.95 12.64 -77.01
C ILE A 294 -11.78 11.50 -78.02
N ARG A 295 -10.54 11.21 -78.44
CA ARG A 295 -10.31 10.12 -79.41
C ARG A 295 -10.79 8.78 -78.87
N LEU A 296 -10.52 8.52 -77.59
CA LEU A 296 -10.95 7.31 -76.91
C LEU A 296 -12.48 7.20 -76.83
N ASP A 297 -13.18 8.31 -76.53
CA ASP A 297 -14.64 8.40 -76.50
C ASP A 297 -15.26 8.20 -77.90
N ASP A 298 -14.65 8.80 -78.93
CA ASP A 298 -15.08 8.71 -80.33
C ASP A 298 -14.86 7.29 -80.92
N GLU A 299 -13.73 6.65 -80.63
CA GLU A 299 -13.38 5.32 -81.16
C GLU A 299 -14.03 4.16 -80.39
N LYS A 300 -14.31 4.36 -79.09
CA LYS A 300 -14.86 3.33 -78.18
C LYS A 300 -16.07 3.89 -77.42
N PRO A 301 -17.31 3.76 -77.97
CA PRO A 301 -18.51 4.34 -77.36
C PRO A 301 -18.83 3.87 -75.92
N TRP A 302 -18.30 2.73 -75.49
CA TRP A 302 -18.45 2.20 -74.12
C TRP A 302 -17.56 2.93 -73.08
N ALA A 303 -16.59 3.75 -73.52
CA ALA A 303 -15.64 4.44 -72.64
C ALA A 303 -16.25 5.66 -71.91
N GLY A 304 -17.24 6.33 -72.52
CA GLY A 304 -17.69 7.68 -72.09
C GLY A 304 -18.08 7.80 -70.62
N GLN A 305 -18.87 6.85 -70.09
CA GLN A 305 -19.26 6.89 -68.67
C GLN A 305 -18.07 6.71 -67.72
N THR A 306 -17.09 5.88 -68.09
CA THR A 306 -15.85 5.69 -67.31
C THR A 306 -15.03 6.97 -67.30
N LEU A 307 -14.96 7.69 -68.43
CA LEU A 307 -14.27 8.97 -68.52
C LEU A 307 -14.90 10.05 -67.64
N VAL A 308 -16.24 10.14 -67.62
CA VAL A 308 -16.97 11.08 -66.74
C VAL A 308 -16.65 10.80 -65.26
N LEU A 309 -16.70 9.54 -64.84
CA LEU A 309 -16.41 9.16 -63.45
C LEU A 309 -14.95 9.46 -63.05
N GLU A 310 -13.98 9.18 -63.92
CA GLU A 310 -12.58 9.48 -63.61
C GLU A 310 -12.27 10.99 -63.61
N LEU A 311 -12.97 11.78 -64.44
CA LEU A 311 -12.90 13.25 -64.37
C LEU A 311 -13.51 13.80 -63.07
N LEU A 312 -14.66 13.28 -62.61
CA LEU A 312 -15.25 13.67 -61.32
C LEU A 312 -14.34 13.29 -60.15
N LYS A 313 -13.84 12.05 -60.09
CA LYS A 313 -12.85 11.64 -59.07
C LYS A 313 -11.59 12.50 -59.10
N LYS A 314 -11.16 12.94 -60.29
CA LYS A 314 -10.02 13.86 -60.41
C LYS A 314 -10.39 15.25 -59.89
N ALA A 315 -11.61 15.73 -60.15
CA ALA A 315 -12.12 17.00 -59.61
C ALA A 315 -12.20 16.96 -58.07
N GLU A 316 -12.75 15.89 -57.50
CA GLU A 316 -12.81 15.66 -56.05
C GLU A 316 -11.41 15.65 -55.43
N ARG A 317 -10.47 14.85 -55.96
CA ARG A 317 -9.11 14.76 -55.42
C ARG A 317 -8.28 16.04 -55.57
N SER A 318 -8.50 16.80 -56.65
CA SER A 318 -7.68 17.98 -56.96
C SER A 318 -8.34 19.31 -56.56
N GLY A 319 -9.65 19.34 -56.30
CA GLY A 319 -10.45 20.55 -56.13
C GLY A 319 -10.42 21.49 -57.33
N GLU A 320 -9.99 21.02 -58.51
CA GLU A 320 -9.88 21.86 -59.70
C GLU A 320 -11.17 21.87 -60.52
N ARG A 321 -11.73 23.06 -60.69
CA ARG A 321 -12.95 23.32 -61.47
C ARG A 321 -12.88 22.80 -62.92
N TRP A 322 -11.71 22.76 -63.53
CA TRP A 322 -11.54 22.31 -64.93
C TRP A 322 -12.01 20.86 -65.12
N TYR A 323 -11.71 19.95 -64.20
CA TYR A 323 -12.14 18.55 -64.35
C TYR A 323 -13.64 18.39 -64.13
N LEU A 324 -14.24 19.17 -63.22
CA LEU A 324 -15.69 19.19 -62.98
C LEU A 324 -16.43 19.69 -64.24
N GLU A 325 -15.98 20.79 -64.83
CA GLU A 325 -16.55 21.33 -66.08
C GLU A 325 -16.42 20.34 -67.24
N LYS A 326 -15.28 19.66 -67.35
CA LYS A 326 -15.07 18.65 -68.40
C LYS A 326 -15.90 17.40 -68.18
N ALA A 327 -16.11 16.97 -66.94
CA ALA A 327 -17.03 15.88 -66.63
C ALA A 327 -18.46 16.20 -67.11
N PHE A 328 -18.95 17.42 -66.86
CA PHE A 328 -20.26 17.86 -67.40
C PHE A 328 -20.27 17.87 -68.93
N GLU A 329 -19.21 18.35 -69.58
CA GLU A 329 -19.11 18.36 -71.04
C GLU A 329 -19.16 16.94 -71.63
N PHE A 330 -18.38 15.99 -71.10
CA PHE A 330 -18.42 14.58 -71.53
C PHE A 330 -19.77 13.92 -71.23
N ASN A 331 -20.42 14.27 -70.12
CA ASN A 331 -21.76 13.78 -69.79
C ASN A 331 -22.81 14.27 -70.81
N THR A 332 -22.70 15.51 -71.30
CA THR A 332 -23.60 16.03 -72.36
C THR A 332 -23.34 15.45 -73.75
N ARG A 333 -22.14 14.88 -73.99
CA ARG A 333 -21.76 14.25 -75.27
C ARG A 333 -22.21 12.79 -75.38
N SER A 334 -22.44 12.11 -74.25
CA SER A 334 -22.86 10.71 -74.25
C SER A 334 -24.24 10.55 -74.90
N ALA A 335 -24.31 9.76 -75.97
CA ALA A 335 -25.56 9.44 -76.68
C ALA A 335 -26.44 8.40 -75.97
N VAL A 336 -25.97 7.84 -74.85
CA VAL A 336 -26.67 6.85 -74.03
C VAL A 336 -27.44 7.60 -72.94
N GLU A 337 -28.70 7.25 -72.68
CA GLU A 337 -29.50 7.72 -71.53
C GLU A 337 -28.87 7.27 -70.19
N ALA A 338 -27.67 7.73 -69.88
CA ALA A 338 -26.96 7.43 -68.66
C ALA A 338 -27.46 8.36 -67.54
N LYS A 339 -27.85 7.78 -66.40
CA LYS A 339 -28.21 8.55 -65.20
C LYS A 339 -27.03 9.44 -64.78
N LEU A 340 -27.29 10.72 -64.54
CA LEU A 340 -26.32 11.66 -63.99
C LEU A 340 -25.75 11.12 -62.66
N PRO A 341 -24.42 11.06 -62.49
CA PRO A 341 -23.77 10.68 -61.23
C PRO A 341 -23.84 11.85 -60.23
N ILE A 342 -25.05 12.16 -59.76
CA ILE A 342 -25.36 13.35 -58.94
C ILE A 342 -24.59 13.39 -57.62
N GLU A 343 -24.26 12.22 -57.08
CA GLU A 343 -23.54 12.09 -55.81
C GLU A 343 -22.06 12.45 -55.98
N GLU A 344 -21.42 11.92 -57.02
CA GLU A 344 -20.05 12.27 -57.41
C GLU A 344 -19.95 13.74 -57.83
N ILE A 345 -21.00 14.32 -58.42
CA ILE A 345 -21.10 15.76 -58.72
C ILE A 345 -21.13 16.60 -57.44
N VAL A 346 -21.94 16.23 -56.45
CA VAL A 346 -22.01 16.96 -55.17
C VAL A 346 -20.69 16.84 -54.41
N LEU A 347 -20.09 15.65 -54.32
CA LEU A 347 -18.78 15.44 -53.66
C LEU A 347 -17.67 16.24 -54.34
N SER A 348 -17.61 16.20 -55.67
CA SER A 348 -16.66 16.99 -56.46
C SER A 348 -16.91 18.50 -56.29
N GLY A 349 -18.18 18.91 -56.27
CA GLY A 349 -18.61 20.29 -56.04
C GLY A 349 -18.15 20.81 -54.68
N ILE A 350 -18.35 20.04 -53.61
CA ILE A 350 -17.88 20.36 -52.26
C ILE A 350 -16.36 20.54 -52.26
N ALA A 351 -15.62 19.59 -52.81
CA ALA A 351 -14.15 19.67 -52.87
C ALA A 351 -13.64 20.89 -53.67
N VAL A 352 -14.32 21.24 -54.77
CA VAL A 352 -14.01 22.44 -55.57
C VAL A 352 -14.33 23.71 -54.79
N VAL A 353 -15.44 23.75 -54.05
CA VAL A 353 -15.84 24.92 -53.26
C VAL A 353 -14.96 25.12 -52.04
N GLU A 354 -14.63 24.07 -51.29
CA GLU A 354 -13.68 24.13 -50.17
C GLU A 354 -12.31 24.67 -50.62
N LYS A 355 -11.88 24.36 -51.86
CA LYS A 355 -10.61 24.86 -52.41
C LYS A 355 -10.69 26.25 -53.03
N SER A 356 -11.81 26.58 -53.69
CA SER A 356 -11.98 27.84 -54.42
C SER A 356 -12.56 28.98 -53.58
N GLY A 357 -13.19 28.65 -52.44
CA GLY A 357 -13.87 29.61 -51.57
C GLY A 357 -15.15 30.19 -52.15
N ASN A 358 -15.65 29.68 -53.29
CA ASN A 358 -16.83 30.22 -53.96
C ASN A 358 -18.07 29.34 -53.73
N PRO A 359 -18.99 29.73 -52.83
CA PRO A 359 -20.18 28.93 -52.50
C PRO A 359 -21.18 28.81 -53.65
N THR A 360 -21.12 29.68 -54.68
CA THR A 360 -22.10 29.67 -55.78
C THR A 360 -22.14 28.35 -56.54
N ILE A 361 -21.02 27.61 -56.59
CA ILE A 361 -20.95 26.31 -57.27
C ILE A 361 -21.87 25.28 -56.60
N LEU A 362 -21.99 25.28 -55.26
CA LEU A 362 -22.93 24.39 -54.56
C LEU A 362 -24.38 24.83 -54.76
N LEU A 363 -24.61 26.14 -54.86
CA LEU A 363 -25.94 26.68 -55.18
C LEU A 363 -26.36 26.32 -56.62
N ASP A 364 -25.43 26.33 -57.58
CA ASP A 364 -25.67 25.92 -58.97
C ASP A 364 -25.95 24.40 -59.09
N ILE A 365 -25.44 23.59 -58.15
CA ILE A 365 -25.72 22.15 -58.09
C ILE A 365 -27.08 21.85 -57.43
N THR A 366 -27.60 22.76 -56.59
CA THR A 366 -28.85 22.58 -55.83
C THR A 366 -30.06 22.27 -56.74
N PRO A 367 -30.31 22.98 -57.88
CA PRO A 367 -31.36 22.62 -58.83
C PRO A 367 -31.23 21.21 -59.44
N LEU A 368 -30.00 20.74 -59.64
CA LEU A 368 -29.75 19.38 -60.18
C LEU A 368 -30.19 18.28 -59.21
N ILE A 369 -30.15 18.58 -57.89
CA ILE A 369 -30.65 17.69 -56.84
C ILE A 369 -32.19 17.63 -56.92
N ASP A 370 -32.85 18.78 -57.06
CA ASP A 370 -34.32 18.87 -57.20
C ASP A 370 -34.84 18.09 -58.42
N GLU A 371 -34.11 18.08 -59.53
CA GLU A 371 -34.52 17.42 -60.78
C GLU A 371 -34.23 15.91 -60.83
N SER A 372 -33.18 15.45 -60.13
CA SER A 372 -32.60 14.10 -60.33
C SER A 372 -32.74 13.15 -59.14
N CYS A 373 -33.16 13.62 -57.96
CA CYS A 373 -33.21 12.83 -56.73
C CYS A 373 -34.63 12.65 -56.19
N ASP A 374 -34.86 11.56 -55.44
CA ASP A 374 -36.03 11.47 -54.56
C ASP A 374 -35.85 12.34 -53.29
N ALA A 375 -36.93 12.56 -52.54
CA ALA A 375 -36.92 13.43 -51.36
C ALA A 375 -35.91 13.00 -50.28
N ALA A 376 -35.67 11.70 -50.13
CA ALA A 376 -34.73 11.17 -49.14
C ALA A 376 -33.27 11.44 -49.54
N LYS A 377 -32.93 11.18 -50.82
CA LYS A 377 -31.60 11.47 -51.36
C LYS A 377 -31.35 12.97 -51.45
N ALA A 378 -32.35 13.77 -51.79
CA ALA A 378 -32.26 15.23 -51.80
C ALA A 378 -31.95 15.82 -50.41
N ALA A 379 -32.66 15.37 -49.36
CA ALA A 379 -32.41 15.81 -47.98
C ALA A 379 -30.98 15.49 -47.52
N GLN A 380 -30.43 14.33 -47.90
CA GLN A 380 -29.04 13.97 -47.58
C GLN A 380 -28.03 14.89 -48.28
N LEU A 381 -28.22 15.18 -49.57
CA LEU A 381 -27.31 16.02 -50.33
C LEU A 381 -27.39 17.49 -49.89
N TYR A 382 -28.58 18.01 -49.58
CA TYR A 382 -28.74 19.34 -48.99
C TYR A 382 -28.02 19.46 -47.65
N ARG A 383 -28.10 18.45 -46.79
CA ARG A 383 -27.34 18.43 -45.53
C ARG A 383 -25.83 18.47 -45.77
N GLN A 384 -25.30 17.74 -46.74
CA GLN A 384 -23.87 17.76 -47.08
C GLN A 384 -23.44 19.16 -47.56
N ILE A 385 -24.28 19.83 -48.35
CA ILE A 385 -24.04 21.22 -48.78
C ILE A 385 -24.10 22.17 -47.59
N THR A 386 -25.12 22.06 -46.72
CA THR A 386 -25.24 22.88 -45.50
C THR A 386 -24.03 22.74 -44.59
N ASP A 387 -23.53 21.52 -44.37
CA ASP A 387 -22.36 21.28 -43.53
C ASP A 387 -21.09 21.89 -44.16
N ALA A 388 -20.92 21.79 -45.49
CA ALA A 388 -19.82 22.45 -46.19
C ALA A 388 -19.89 23.98 -46.09
N LEU A 389 -21.05 24.59 -46.34
CA LEU A 389 -21.26 26.04 -46.23
C LEU A 389 -21.07 26.53 -44.78
N SER A 390 -21.55 25.77 -43.79
CA SER A 390 -21.35 26.06 -42.38
C SER A 390 -19.87 26.03 -41.99
N ARG A 391 -19.10 25.04 -42.46
CA ARG A 391 -17.64 24.97 -42.24
C ARG A 391 -16.89 26.15 -42.88
N MET A 392 -17.41 26.71 -43.96
CA MET A 392 -16.86 27.90 -44.63
C MET A 392 -17.26 29.22 -43.95
N GLY A 393 -18.12 29.19 -42.94
CA GLY A 393 -18.61 30.38 -42.24
C GLY A 393 -19.73 31.13 -42.97
N ASP A 394 -20.31 30.55 -44.03
CA ASP A 394 -21.41 31.16 -44.79
C ASP A 394 -22.76 30.78 -44.17
N PHE A 395 -23.07 31.42 -43.03
CA PHE A 395 -24.26 31.12 -42.23
C PHE A 395 -25.57 31.29 -43.00
N TYR A 396 -25.72 32.37 -43.78
CA TYR A 396 -26.97 32.71 -44.46
C TYR A 396 -27.33 31.69 -45.56
N HIS A 397 -26.37 31.29 -46.39
CA HIS A 397 -26.64 30.25 -47.39
C HIS A 397 -26.77 28.87 -46.72
N ALA A 398 -26.00 28.57 -45.67
CA ALA A 398 -26.12 27.32 -44.95
C ALA A 398 -27.52 27.13 -44.34
N ILE A 399 -28.07 28.17 -43.70
CA ILE A 399 -29.40 28.11 -43.08
C ILE A 399 -30.53 28.06 -44.13
N GLU A 400 -30.34 28.70 -45.29
CA GLU A 400 -31.28 28.63 -46.41
C GLU A 400 -31.32 27.23 -47.04
N VAL A 401 -30.15 26.62 -47.29
CA VAL A 401 -30.08 25.23 -47.78
C VAL A 401 -30.61 24.25 -46.72
N MET A 402 -30.38 24.54 -45.43
CA MET A 402 -30.91 23.73 -44.35
C MET A 402 -32.43 23.72 -44.34
N LYS A 403 -33.10 24.84 -44.66
CA LYS A 403 -34.56 24.89 -44.82
C LYS A 403 -35.07 23.86 -45.83
N LYS A 404 -34.38 23.70 -46.96
CA LYS A 404 -34.69 22.68 -47.98
C LYS A 404 -34.49 21.26 -47.45
N ALA A 405 -33.42 21.04 -46.67
CA ALA A 405 -33.18 19.75 -46.01
C ALA A 405 -34.28 19.43 -44.99
N SER A 406 -34.66 20.38 -44.13
CA SER A 406 -35.69 20.23 -43.10
C SER A 406 -37.08 19.96 -43.68
N THR A 407 -37.43 20.63 -44.78
CA THR A 407 -38.74 20.43 -45.46
C THR A 407 -38.83 19.14 -46.26
N SER A 408 -37.70 18.59 -46.71
CA SER A 408 -37.63 17.34 -47.49
C SER A 408 -37.37 16.09 -46.64
N ALA A 409 -36.97 16.27 -45.38
CA ALA A 409 -36.60 15.18 -44.49
C ALA A 409 -37.82 14.42 -43.96
N GLN A 410 -37.96 13.15 -44.37
CA GLN A 410 -38.98 12.24 -43.80
C GLN A 410 -38.54 11.60 -42.48
N ARG A 411 -37.23 11.56 -42.20
CA ARG A 411 -36.62 11.08 -40.95
C ARG A 411 -35.37 11.88 -40.63
N ILE A 412 -35.22 12.27 -39.37
CA ILE A 412 -34.05 12.96 -38.86
C ILE A 412 -33.03 11.94 -38.38
N ASN A 413 -31.84 11.96 -38.99
CA ASN A 413 -30.70 11.16 -38.56
C ASN A 413 -29.75 12.00 -37.69
N ALA A 414 -28.81 11.34 -37.00
CA ALA A 414 -27.87 12.01 -36.10
C ALA A 414 -27.09 13.16 -36.79
N GLN A 415 -26.67 12.95 -38.04
CA GLN A 415 -25.93 13.97 -38.79
C GLN A 415 -26.75 15.23 -39.08
N PHE A 416 -28.05 15.08 -39.34
CA PHE A 416 -28.96 16.21 -39.50
C PHE A 416 -29.10 16.96 -38.17
N PHE A 417 -29.27 16.21 -37.07
CA PHE A 417 -29.36 16.78 -35.72
C PHE A 417 -28.13 17.60 -35.36
N ASP A 418 -26.93 17.07 -35.56
CA ASP A 418 -25.66 17.76 -35.27
C ASP A 418 -25.48 19.04 -36.10
N THR A 419 -25.87 18.99 -37.38
CA THR A 419 -25.78 20.14 -38.28
C THR A 419 -26.76 21.24 -37.85
N SER A 420 -27.98 20.87 -37.45
CA SER A 420 -28.96 21.79 -36.87
C SER A 420 -28.45 22.43 -35.59
N VAL A 421 -27.91 21.64 -34.65
CA VAL A 421 -27.35 22.16 -33.39
C VAL A 421 -26.23 23.17 -33.66
N ARG A 422 -25.34 22.90 -34.62
CA ARG A 422 -24.27 23.84 -34.99
C ARG A 422 -24.80 25.17 -35.52
N LEU A 423 -25.80 25.13 -36.40
CA LEU A 423 -26.42 26.36 -36.93
C LEU A 423 -27.22 27.11 -35.86
N ILE A 424 -27.88 26.40 -34.94
CA ILE A 424 -28.58 27.05 -33.80
C ILE A 424 -27.57 27.77 -32.91
N LYS A 425 -26.42 27.14 -32.57
CA LYS A 425 -25.33 27.79 -31.81
C LYS A 425 -24.78 29.02 -32.52
N GLU A 426 -24.56 28.94 -33.83
CA GLU A 426 -24.13 30.09 -34.63
C GLU A 426 -25.19 31.20 -34.67
N GLY A 427 -26.48 30.84 -34.68
CA GLY A 427 -27.59 31.78 -34.55
C GLY A 427 -27.63 32.49 -33.20
N ILE A 428 -27.31 31.80 -32.09
CA ILE A 428 -27.13 32.41 -30.76
C ILE A 428 -25.99 33.44 -30.82
N ARG A 429 -24.83 33.05 -31.35
CA ARG A 429 -23.64 33.94 -31.46
C ARG A 429 -23.88 35.19 -32.32
N ARG A 430 -24.85 35.13 -33.24
CA ARG A 430 -25.22 36.25 -34.11
C ARG A 430 -26.42 37.05 -33.61
N ASP A 431 -27.04 36.64 -32.50
CA ASP A 431 -28.31 37.18 -32.01
C ASP A 431 -29.45 37.10 -33.06
N GLU A 432 -29.42 36.07 -33.94
CA GLU A 432 -30.36 35.87 -35.06
C GLU A 432 -31.33 34.70 -34.80
N ILE A 433 -31.94 34.67 -33.60
CA ILE A 433 -32.84 33.59 -33.16
C ILE A 433 -34.09 33.48 -34.05
N ASP A 434 -34.58 34.59 -34.60
CA ASP A 434 -35.71 34.58 -35.53
C ASP A 434 -35.40 33.80 -36.82
N LEU A 435 -34.18 33.90 -37.36
CA LEU A 435 -33.77 33.14 -38.55
C LEU A 435 -33.68 31.64 -38.26
N VAL A 436 -33.20 31.27 -37.08
CA VAL A 436 -33.18 29.87 -36.61
C VAL A 436 -34.60 29.34 -36.48
N ARG A 437 -35.51 30.13 -35.89
CA ARG A 437 -36.91 29.75 -35.70
C ARG A 437 -37.60 29.53 -37.05
N GLU A 438 -37.43 30.44 -38.00
CA GLU A 438 -38.11 30.39 -39.30
C GLU A 438 -37.57 29.27 -40.22
N ASN A 439 -36.26 29.04 -40.24
CA ASN A 439 -35.63 28.20 -41.27
C ASN A 439 -35.26 26.79 -40.79
N ILE A 440 -35.11 26.59 -39.47
CA ILE A 440 -34.81 25.28 -38.90
C ILE A 440 -35.99 24.77 -38.10
N LEU A 441 -36.42 25.50 -37.06
CA LEU A 441 -37.38 24.95 -36.08
C LEU A 441 -38.81 24.85 -36.63
N ALA A 442 -39.27 25.81 -37.44
CA ALA A 442 -40.65 25.84 -37.95
C ALA A 442 -41.03 24.67 -38.85
N ALA A 443 -40.05 23.99 -39.45
CA ALA A 443 -40.26 22.86 -40.36
C ALA A 443 -40.23 21.49 -39.65
N LEU A 444 -39.95 21.44 -38.34
CA LEU A 444 -39.71 20.20 -37.59
C LEU A 444 -40.81 19.94 -36.56
N ASP A 445 -40.94 18.67 -36.16
CA ASP A 445 -41.83 18.27 -35.07
C ASP A 445 -41.39 18.90 -33.73
N THR A 446 -42.35 19.07 -32.81
CA THR A 446 -42.12 19.75 -31.53
C THR A 446 -41.08 19.03 -30.67
N ASP A 447 -41.13 17.70 -30.57
CA ASP A 447 -40.19 16.93 -29.72
C ASP A 447 -38.74 17.03 -30.23
N ILE A 448 -38.58 17.13 -31.55
CA ILE A 448 -37.27 17.30 -32.20
C ILE A 448 -36.77 18.73 -31.96
N THR A 449 -37.65 19.72 -32.11
CA THR A 449 -37.35 21.13 -31.83
C THR A 449 -36.89 21.31 -30.39
N GLU A 450 -37.58 20.70 -29.43
CA GLU A 450 -37.21 20.72 -28.01
C GLU A 450 -35.81 20.12 -27.79
N SER A 451 -35.55 18.95 -28.36
CA SER A 451 -34.24 18.29 -28.26
C SER A 451 -33.10 19.13 -28.86
N LEU A 452 -33.34 19.77 -30.00
CA LEU A 452 -32.37 20.64 -30.68
C LEU A 452 -32.07 21.91 -29.86
N VAL A 453 -33.10 22.55 -29.31
CA VAL A 453 -32.95 23.74 -28.47
C VAL A 453 -32.20 23.39 -27.18
N HIS A 454 -32.57 22.29 -26.51
CA HIS A 454 -31.91 21.82 -25.31
C HIS A 454 -30.41 21.56 -25.56
N GLN A 455 -30.08 20.76 -26.58
CA GLN A 455 -28.68 20.44 -26.90
C GLN A 455 -27.89 21.69 -27.30
N ALA A 456 -28.45 22.56 -28.15
CA ALA A 456 -27.75 23.74 -28.62
C ALA A 456 -27.44 24.74 -27.50
N VAL A 457 -28.38 24.98 -26.60
CA VAL A 457 -28.19 25.92 -25.48
C VAL A 457 -27.20 25.34 -24.45
N THR A 458 -27.32 24.06 -24.10
CA THR A 458 -26.38 23.42 -23.15
C THR A 458 -24.98 23.34 -23.74
N ASP A 459 -24.82 22.98 -25.02
CA ASP A 459 -23.52 22.98 -25.70
C ASP A 459 -22.94 24.38 -25.84
N PHE A 460 -23.76 25.40 -26.06
CA PHE A 460 -23.30 26.80 -26.08
C PHE A 460 -22.70 27.18 -24.72
N CYS A 461 -23.38 26.84 -23.62
CA CYS A 461 -22.88 27.02 -22.25
C CYS A 461 -21.68 26.12 -21.91
N LYS A 462 -21.40 25.03 -22.65
CA LYS A 462 -20.25 24.13 -22.43
C LYS A 462 -19.01 24.52 -23.22
N GLU A 463 -19.18 24.93 -24.47
CA GLU A 463 -18.08 25.06 -25.44
C GLU A 463 -17.54 26.49 -25.56
N TYR A 464 -18.37 27.51 -25.40
CA TYR A 464 -17.97 28.90 -25.63
C TYR A 464 -17.33 29.54 -24.39
N ASP A 465 -16.51 30.57 -24.60
CA ASP A 465 -15.90 31.31 -23.50
C ASP A 465 -16.97 32.09 -22.71
N PHE A 466 -16.63 32.47 -21.48
CA PHE A 466 -17.60 33.14 -20.60
C PHE A 466 -17.99 34.53 -21.09
N ASP A 467 -17.12 35.25 -21.81
CA ASP A 467 -17.44 36.58 -22.35
C ASP A 467 -18.50 36.49 -23.44
N GLU A 468 -18.37 35.51 -24.33
CA GLU A 468 -19.31 35.22 -25.41
C GLU A 468 -20.65 34.73 -24.83
N VAL A 469 -20.62 33.86 -23.81
CA VAL A 469 -21.85 33.43 -23.13
C VAL A 469 -22.57 34.62 -22.51
N VAL A 470 -21.87 35.47 -21.75
CA VAL A 470 -22.46 36.65 -21.08
C VAL A 470 -23.07 37.62 -22.10
N ARG A 471 -22.35 37.88 -23.20
CA ARG A 471 -22.82 38.76 -24.27
C ARG A 471 -24.13 38.28 -24.88
N HIS A 472 -24.31 36.98 -25.02
CA HIS A 472 -25.44 36.36 -25.72
C HIS A 472 -26.51 35.75 -24.79
N ILE A 473 -26.50 36.07 -23.48
CA ILE A 473 -27.58 35.71 -22.54
C ILE A 473 -28.97 36.09 -23.08
N PRO A 474 -29.21 37.28 -23.67
CA PRO A 474 -30.51 37.62 -24.24
C PRO A 474 -30.99 36.65 -25.33
N ALA A 475 -30.09 36.23 -26.23
CA ALA A 475 -30.40 35.28 -27.31
C ALA A 475 -30.67 33.87 -26.76
N VAL A 476 -29.90 33.43 -25.76
CA VAL A 476 -30.16 32.17 -25.03
C VAL A 476 -31.54 32.21 -24.38
N LYS A 477 -31.85 33.27 -23.64
CA LYS A 477 -33.16 33.48 -23.01
C LYS A 477 -34.30 33.48 -24.03
N GLU A 478 -34.10 34.10 -25.19
CA GLU A 478 -35.11 34.13 -26.25
C GLU A 478 -35.35 32.75 -26.86
N LEU A 479 -34.30 31.99 -27.15
CA LEU A 479 -34.40 30.65 -27.72
C LEU A 479 -35.10 29.69 -26.72
N VAL A 480 -34.72 29.75 -25.45
CA VAL A 480 -35.27 28.90 -24.38
C VAL A 480 -36.77 29.16 -24.13
N ARG A 481 -37.30 30.36 -24.40
CA ARG A 481 -38.77 30.65 -24.29
C ARG A 481 -39.64 29.73 -25.13
N SER A 482 -39.09 29.18 -26.22
CA SER A 482 -39.82 28.26 -27.09
C SER A 482 -39.84 26.81 -26.57
N HIS A 483 -39.08 26.51 -25.50
CA HIS A 483 -38.96 25.18 -24.91
C HIS A 483 -39.99 24.96 -23.80
N ARG A 484 -40.69 23.81 -23.80
CA ARG A 484 -41.72 23.51 -22.78
C ARG A 484 -41.17 23.46 -21.35
N ALA A 485 -39.94 23.00 -21.17
CA ALA A 485 -39.23 23.00 -19.88
C ALA A 485 -38.20 24.13 -19.81
N GLN A 486 -38.61 25.37 -20.09
CA GLN A 486 -37.72 26.54 -20.09
C GLN A 486 -37.03 26.77 -18.74
N ASP A 487 -37.77 26.62 -17.64
CA ASP A 487 -37.27 26.89 -16.28
C ASP A 487 -36.19 25.87 -15.86
N PRO A 488 -36.42 24.54 -15.98
CA PRO A 488 -35.35 23.54 -15.79
C PRO A 488 -34.14 23.72 -16.69
N LEU A 489 -34.33 24.12 -17.95
CA LEU A 489 -33.22 24.29 -18.90
C LEU A 489 -32.33 25.50 -18.51
N LEU A 490 -32.92 26.60 -18.04
CA LEU A 490 -32.15 27.75 -17.52
C LEU A 490 -31.38 27.39 -16.25
N LEU A 491 -31.98 26.58 -15.36
CA LEU A 491 -31.31 26.06 -14.17
C LEU A 491 -30.12 25.16 -14.55
N GLU A 492 -30.29 24.26 -15.52
CA GLU A 492 -29.21 23.40 -16.01
C GLU A 492 -28.06 24.22 -16.62
N CYS A 493 -28.38 25.25 -17.40
CA CYS A 493 -27.36 26.16 -17.94
C CYS A 493 -26.58 26.87 -16.83
N ASN A 494 -27.27 27.31 -15.78
CA ASN A 494 -26.65 27.91 -14.61
C ASN A 494 -25.66 26.94 -13.94
N THR A 495 -26.08 25.70 -13.71
CA THR A 495 -25.23 24.64 -13.12
C THR A 495 -24.00 24.36 -13.98
N ILE A 496 -24.17 24.20 -15.30
CA ILE A 496 -23.06 23.97 -16.24
C ILE A 496 -22.00 25.09 -16.14
N LEU A 497 -22.44 26.35 -16.10
CA LEU A 497 -21.52 27.49 -16.02
C LEU A 497 -20.81 27.55 -14.66
N ILE A 498 -21.52 27.27 -13.57
CA ILE A 498 -20.94 27.16 -12.23
C ILE A 498 -19.86 26.07 -12.19
N GLU A 499 -20.16 24.87 -12.70
CA GLU A 499 -19.22 23.73 -12.75
C GLU A 499 -17.99 24.01 -13.62
N ARG A 500 -18.16 24.77 -14.72
CA ARG A 500 -17.04 25.25 -15.55
C ARG A 500 -16.17 26.30 -14.85
N GLY A 501 -16.59 26.83 -13.70
CA GLY A 501 -15.83 27.80 -12.92
C GLY A 501 -16.17 29.26 -13.23
N PHE A 502 -17.37 29.56 -13.74
CA PHE A 502 -17.77 30.92 -14.09
C PHE A 502 -17.55 31.94 -12.95
N VAL A 503 -17.97 31.60 -11.73
CA VAL A 503 -17.86 32.44 -10.52
C VAL A 503 -16.39 32.76 -10.16
N ARG A 504 -15.44 31.93 -10.60
CA ARG A 504 -14.01 32.24 -10.44
C ARG A 504 -13.58 33.33 -11.40
N GLU A 505 -13.99 33.25 -12.66
CA GLU A 505 -13.41 34.10 -13.70
C GLU A 505 -14.19 35.40 -13.92
N ARG A 506 -15.48 35.44 -13.59
CA ARG A 506 -16.40 36.52 -13.96
C ARG A 506 -17.35 36.93 -12.82
N ASP A 507 -18.02 38.06 -13.02
CA ASP A 507 -19.01 38.61 -12.09
C ASP A 507 -20.26 37.71 -12.03
N PRO A 508 -20.62 37.16 -10.86
CA PRO A 508 -21.81 36.33 -10.67
C PRO A 508 -23.13 37.00 -11.07
N SER A 509 -23.18 38.34 -11.21
CA SER A 509 -24.38 39.08 -11.63
C SER A 509 -24.96 38.58 -12.96
N ALA A 510 -24.12 38.10 -13.88
CA ALA A 510 -24.58 37.53 -15.16
C ALA A 510 -25.29 36.18 -14.98
N LEU A 511 -24.91 35.36 -14.00
CA LEU A 511 -25.62 34.13 -13.66
C LEU A 511 -26.99 34.43 -13.03
N VAL A 512 -27.05 35.46 -12.18
CA VAL A 512 -28.31 35.96 -11.62
C VAL A 512 -29.22 36.49 -12.74
N ASP A 513 -28.67 37.24 -13.70
CA ASP A 513 -29.43 37.68 -14.87
C ASP A 513 -29.96 36.48 -15.66
N LEU A 514 -29.14 35.46 -15.95
CA LEU A 514 -29.57 34.26 -16.69
C LEU A 514 -30.80 33.60 -16.05
N VAL A 515 -30.80 33.43 -14.73
CA VAL A 515 -31.87 32.73 -14.00
C VAL A 515 -33.04 33.64 -13.61
N SER A 516 -32.94 34.96 -13.81
CA SER A 516 -34.01 35.91 -13.51
C SER A 516 -35.31 35.66 -14.30
N GLN A 517 -35.21 34.99 -15.45
CA GLN A 517 -36.35 34.64 -16.29
C GLN A 517 -37.08 33.36 -15.84
N ILE A 518 -36.52 32.59 -14.90
CA ILE A 518 -37.19 31.41 -14.35
C ILE A 518 -38.50 31.85 -13.68
N GLY A 519 -39.62 31.32 -14.18
CA GLY A 519 -40.96 31.65 -13.71
C GLY A 519 -41.34 30.92 -12.43
N ASP A 520 -40.91 29.68 -12.27
CA ASP A 520 -41.07 28.88 -11.05
C ASP A 520 -40.21 29.46 -9.90
N PRO A 521 -40.83 29.98 -8.82
CA PRO A 521 -40.10 30.57 -7.71
C PRO A 521 -39.17 29.57 -7.03
N ALA A 522 -39.53 28.29 -6.93
CA ALA A 522 -38.71 27.29 -6.24
C ALA A 522 -37.41 27.00 -7.01
N LEU A 523 -37.50 26.83 -8.34
CA LEU A 523 -36.31 26.60 -9.19
C LEU A 523 -35.42 27.84 -9.25
N ARG A 524 -36.00 29.04 -9.25
CA ARG A 524 -35.23 30.29 -9.23
C ARG A 524 -34.47 30.45 -7.92
N GLU A 525 -35.13 30.21 -6.80
CA GLU A 525 -34.52 30.29 -5.46
C GLU A 525 -33.42 29.24 -5.27
N GLN A 526 -33.61 28.04 -5.81
CA GLN A 526 -32.58 27.00 -5.86
C GLN A 526 -31.35 27.46 -6.67
N ALA A 527 -31.56 28.11 -7.82
CA ALA A 527 -30.46 28.64 -8.63
C ALA A 527 -29.68 29.73 -7.88
N ILE A 528 -30.39 30.68 -7.26
CA ILE A 528 -29.79 31.76 -6.45
C ILE A 528 -29.00 31.18 -5.28
N SER A 529 -29.55 30.18 -4.58
CA SER A 529 -28.86 29.44 -3.51
C SER A 529 -27.54 28.84 -4.00
N THR A 530 -27.57 28.16 -5.15
CA THR A 530 -26.39 27.53 -5.75
C THR A 530 -25.31 28.56 -6.12
N ILE A 531 -25.71 29.70 -6.71
CA ILE A 531 -24.80 30.81 -7.01
C ILE A 531 -24.17 31.35 -5.73
N ALA A 532 -24.97 31.63 -4.69
CA ALA A 532 -24.51 32.20 -3.43
C ALA A 532 -23.50 31.28 -2.70
N VAL A 533 -23.76 29.98 -2.64
CA VAL A 533 -22.85 29.02 -2.00
C VAL A 533 -21.53 28.90 -2.77
N GLU A 534 -21.55 28.85 -4.11
CA GLU A 534 -20.30 28.83 -4.88
C GLU A 534 -19.54 30.16 -4.77
N MET A 535 -20.23 31.30 -4.72
CA MET A 535 -19.59 32.60 -4.43
C MET A 535 -18.85 32.57 -3.08
N ALA A 536 -19.47 32.04 -2.04
CA ALA A 536 -18.82 31.89 -0.74
C ALA A 536 -17.60 30.96 -0.81
N ARG A 537 -17.71 29.82 -1.49
CA ARG A 537 -16.60 28.87 -1.69
C ARG A 537 -15.42 29.50 -2.41
N ILE A 538 -15.66 30.26 -3.48
CA ILE A 538 -14.61 30.98 -4.21
C ILE A 538 -14.03 32.12 -3.36
N GLY A 539 -14.88 32.79 -2.57
CA GLY A 539 -14.48 33.81 -1.62
C GLY A 539 -13.46 33.27 -0.61
N VAL A 540 -13.73 32.11 -0.02
CA VAL A 540 -12.80 31.41 0.88
C VAL A 540 -11.50 31.04 0.17
N ALA A 541 -11.59 30.40 -1.00
CA ALA A 541 -10.40 30.01 -1.77
C ALA A 541 -9.49 31.20 -2.15
N ARG A 542 -10.05 32.41 -2.27
CA ARG A 542 -9.32 33.65 -2.57
C ARG A 542 -9.02 34.51 -1.34
N LYS A 543 -9.52 34.13 -0.16
CA LYS A 543 -9.55 34.95 1.06
C LYS A 543 -10.23 36.31 0.84
N ASP A 544 -11.23 36.34 -0.03
CA ASP A 544 -12.02 37.53 -0.36
C ASP A 544 -13.28 37.60 0.51
N ARG A 545 -13.20 38.42 1.56
CA ARG A 545 -14.32 38.64 2.50
C ARG A 545 -15.48 39.41 1.88
N ASP A 546 -15.23 40.22 0.86
CA ASP A 546 -16.30 40.99 0.21
C ASP A 546 -17.14 40.07 -0.68
N LEU A 547 -16.54 39.07 -1.31
CA LEU A 547 -17.28 38.04 -2.05
C LEU A 547 -18.16 37.19 -1.12
N LEU A 548 -17.68 36.85 0.09
CA LEU A 548 -18.50 36.21 1.14
C LEU A 548 -19.68 37.10 1.58
N ARG A 549 -19.46 38.40 1.76
CA ARG A 549 -20.54 39.35 2.10
C ARG A 549 -21.58 39.46 0.99
N HIS A 550 -21.13 39.50 -0.27
CA HIS A 550 -22.02 39.52 -1.43
C HIS A 550 -22.81 38.21 -1.55
N ALA A 551 -22.18 37.06 -1.30
CA ALA A 551 -22.86 35.77 -1.22
C ALA A 551 -23.98 35.78 -0.16
N THR A 552 -23.68 36.27 1.06
CA THR A 552 -24.70 36.44 2.10
C THR A 552 -25.80 37.41 1.66
N GLY A 553 -25.44 38.53 1.03
CA GLY A 553 -26.40 39.50 0.50
C GLY A 553 -27.34 38.90 -0.56
N LEU A 554 -26.83 38.02 -1.43
CA LEU A 554 -27.61 37.35 -2.46
C LEU A 554 -28.68 36.41 -1.86
N THR A 555 -28.42 35.80 -0.69
CA THR A 555 -29.44 34.98 -0.01
C THR A 555 -30.70 35.76 0.39
N CYS A 556 -30.62 37.10 0.49
CA CYS A 556 -31.79 37.95 0.76
C CYS A 556 -32.80 37.97 -0.40
N GLU A 557 -32.40 37.55 -1.61
CA GLU A 557 -33.30 37.41 -2.77
C GLU A 557 -34.15 36.12 -2.72
N ILE A 558 -33.82 35.17 -1.82
CA ILE A 558 -34.57 33.93 -1.61
C ILE A 558 -35.70 34.20 -0.63
N VAL A 559 -36.97 34.01 -1.03
CA VAL A 559 -38.12 34.29 -0.16
C VAL A 559 -38.41 33.13 0.79
N ASP A 560 -38.30 31.88 0.30
CA ASP A 560 -38.51 30.69 1.11
C ASP A 560 -37.48 30.57 2.26
N GLN A 561 -37.97 30.47 3.49
CA GLN A 561 -37.11 30.46 4.67
C GLN A 561 -36.24 29.20 4.77
N GLN A 562 -36.73 28.06 4.28
CA GLN A 562 -35.97 26.81 4.29
C GLN A 562 -34.80 26.90 3.31
N THR A 563 -35.08 27.27 2.06
CA THR A 563 -34.06 27.41 1.01
C THR A 563 -33.02 28.48 1.39
N ARG A 564 -33.45 29.57 2.01
CA ARG A 564 -32.53 30.60 2.54
C ARG A 564 -31.64 30.06 3.66
N ALA A 565 -32.19 29.26 4.57
CA ALA A 565 -31.43 28.67 5.67
C ALA A 565 -30.40 27.65 5.16
N GLU A 566 -30.75 26.87 4.15
CA GLU A 566 -29.83 25.94 3.47
C GLU A 566 -28.68 26.71 2.78
N ALA A 567 -29.00 27.78 2.04
CA ALA A 567 -28.01 28.64 1.40
C ALA A 567 -27.06 29.28 2.43
N LEU A 568 -27.61 29.88 3.49
CA LEU A 568 -26.82 30.47 4.58
C LEU A 568 -25.99 29.41 5.30
N GLY A 569 -26.54 28.22 5.57
CA GLY A 569 -25.80 27.11 6.17
C GLY A 569 -24.60 26.69 5.30
N GLY A 570 -24.77 26.63 3.98
CA GLY A 570 -23.68 26.38 3.04
C GLY A 570 -22.60 27.47 3.08
N ILE A 571 -22.98 28.75 3.22
CA ILE A 571 -22.04 29.86 3.38
C ILE A 571 -21.30 29.77 4.72
N VAL A 572 -21.99 29.41 5.81
CA VAL A 572 -21.38 29.22 7.14
C VAL A 572 -20.34 28.10 7.11
N ASP A 573 -20.62 26.98 6.44
CA ASP A 573 -19.64 25.89 6.27
C ASP A 573 -18.36 26.40 5.60
N GLN A 574 -18.48 27.23 4.56
CA GLN A 574 -17.32 27.85 3.92
C GLN A 574 -16.62 28.85 4.85
N ALA A 575 -17.38 29.71 5.55
CA ALA A 575 -16.82 30.67 6.49
C ALA A 575 -16.07 29.98 7.66
N ALA A 576 -16.51 28.80 8.09
CA ALA A 576 -15.80 28.00 9.09
C ALA A 576 -14.42 27.55 8.61
N VAL A 577 -14.32 27.09 7.36
CA VAL A 577 -13.02 26.73 6.76
C VAL A 577 -12.09 27.94 6.74
N LEU A 578 -12.57 29.11 6.32
CA LEU A 578 -11.76 30.33 6.30
C LEU A 578 -11.36 30.78 7.71
N ALA A 579 -12.26 30.66 8.69
CA ALA A 579 -11.98 31.01 10.09
C ALA A 579 -10.84 30.15 10.63
N VAL A 580 -10.83 28.85 10.33
CA VAL A 580 -9.75 27.93 10.71
C VAL A 580 -8.43 28.32 10.03
N GLU A 581 -8.44 28.59 8.72
CA GLU A 581 -7.24 28.95 7.95
C GLU A 581 -6.61 30.28 8.37
N ASP A 582 -7.43 31.28 8.69
CA ASP A 582 -6.98 32.62 9.07
C ASP A 582 -6.82 32.80 10.59
N GLY A 583 -7.28 31.84 11.41
CA GLY A 583 -7.29 31.96 12.87
C GLY A 583 -8.23 33.08 13.38
N ASP A 584 -9.33 33.34 12.67
CA ASP A 584 -10.26 34.43 12.95
C ASP A 584 -11.61 33.91 13.45
N LEU A 585 -11.72 33.72 14.77
CA LEU A 585 -12.96 33.30 15.43
C LEU A 585 -14.12 34.29 15.23
N GLU A 586 -13.83 35.58 15.05
CA GLU A 586 -14.86 36.63 14.89
C GLU A 586 -15.67 36.44 13.60
N LEU A 587 -15.13 35.74 12.60
CA LEU A 587 -15.86 35.41 11.38
C LEU A 587 -17.06 34.49 11.69
N LEU A 588 -16.87 33.47 12.53
CA LEU A 588 -17.94 32.57 12.96
C LEU A 588 -18.96 33.27 13.86
N HIS A 589 -18.49 34.19 14.72
CA HIS A 589 -19.37 35.05 15.51
C HIS A 589 -20.23 35.95 14.60
N GLY A 590 -19.62 36.55 13.57
CA GLY A 590 -20.32 37.34 12.56
C GLY A 590 -21.39 36.52 11.81
N MET A 591 -21.06 35.28 11.42
CA MET A 591 -22.01 34.37 10.80
C MET A 591 -23.19 34.05 11.70
N ARG A 592 -22.96 33.79 12.99
CA ARG A 592 -24.02 33.61 13.99
C ARG A 592 -24.97 34.80 14.04
N VAL A 593 -24.44 36.02 14.11
CA VAL A 593 -25.23 37.25 14.16
C VAL A 593 -26.07 37.41 12.88
N LEU A 594 -25.47 37.16 11.71
CA LEU A 594 -26.14 37.25 10.42
C LEU A 594 -27.25 36.20 10.27
N SER A 595 -26.99 34.94 10.62
CA SER A 595 -28.01 33.88 10.59
C SER A 595 -29.20 34.21 11.49
N THR A 596 -28.95 34.77 12.68
CA THR A 596 -30.01 35.17 13.62
C THR A 596 -30.82 36.37 13.11
N ALA A 597 -30.20 37.26 12.32
CA ALA A 597 -30.87 38.44 11.78
C ALA A 597 -31.66 38.16 10.48
N LEU A 598 -31.23 37.19 9.67
CA LEU A 598 -31.77 36.94 8.33
C LEU A 598 -32.79 35.79 8.24
N LEU A 599 -32.88 34.96 9.28
CA LEU A 599 -33.75 33.78 9.34
C LEU A 599 -34.78 33.88 10.47
N GLU A 600 -35.96 33.31 10.24
CA GLU A 600 -36.95 33.09 11.30
C GLU A 600 -36.44 32.05 12.32
N ARG A 601 -36.97 32.10 13.55
CA ARG A 601 -36.47 31.35 14.70
C ARG A 601 -36.36 29.84 14.46
N GLU A 602 -37.31 29.25 13.74
CA GLU A 602 -37.34 27.81 13.46
C GLU A 602 -36.24 27.38 12.49
N TYR A 603 -35.95 28.20 11.47
CA TYR A 603 -34.94 27.92 10.44
C TYR A 603 -33.52 28.36 10.86
N CYS A 604 -33.43 29.34 11.77
CA CYS A 604 -32.17 29.76 12.37
C CYS A 604 -31.45 28.60 13.09
N LEU A 605 -32.19 27.64 13.66
CA LEU A 605 -31.62 26.48 14.34
C LEU A 605 -30.72 25.63 13.42
N PHE A 606 -31.12 25.47 12.14
CA PHE A 606 -30.31 24.75 11.16
C PHE A 606 -28.97 25.44 10.90
N ALA A 607 -28.99 26.74 10.64
CA ALA A 607 -27.78 27.53 10.42
C ALA A 607 -26.90 27.61 11.68
N MET A 608 -27.51 27.67 12.88
CA MET A 608 -26.78 27.63 14.16
C MET A 608 -26.08 26.28 14.36
N GLY A 609 -26.67 25.17 13.92
CA GLY A 609 -26.00 23.87 13.93
C GLY A 609 -24.71 23.87 13.09
N LYS A 610 -24.71 24.54 11.93
CA LYS A 610 -23.51 24.73 11.11
C LYS A 610 -22.47 25.63 11.77
N VAL A 611 -22.90 26.70 12.45
CA VAL A 611 -22.00 27.55 13.26
C VAL A 611 -21.34 26.74 14.38
N ILE A 612 -22.09 25.94 15.12
CA ILE A 612 -21.56 25.06 16.18
C ILE A 612 -20.51 24.11 15.61
N HIS A 613 -20.80 23.47 14.48
CA HIS A 613 -19.83 22.59 13.81
C HIS A 613 -18.55 23.35 13.43
N GLY A 614 -18.69 24.55 12.88
CA GLY A 614 -17.56 25.42 12.56
C GLY A 614 -16.72 25.81 13.79
N LEU A 615 -17.37 26.11 14.92
CA LEU A 615 -16.69 26.41 16.19
C LEU A 615 -15.95 25.19 16.75
N ILE A 616 -16.51 23.98 16.60
CA ILE A 616 -15.86 22.72 16.98
C ILE A 616 -14.62 22.49 16.12
N MET A 617 -14.74 22.61 14.78
CA MET A 617 -13.60 22.49 13.87
C MET A 617 -12.49 23.49 14.21
N TYR A 618 -12.86 24.76 14.44
CA TYR A 618 -11.92 25.79 14.88
C TYR A 618 -11.27 25.45 16.22
N GLY A 619 -12.05 24.98 17.20
CA GLY A 619 -11.57 24.59 18.51
C GLY A 619 -10.51 23.49 18.44
N ILE A 620 -10.72 22.47 17.61
CA ILE A 620 -9.80 21.35 17.41
C ILE A 620 -8.51 21.82 16.71
N GLU A 621 -8.62 22.50 15.57
CA GLU A 621 -7.48 22.88 14.74
C GLU A 621 -6.61 23.99 15.37
N GLN A 622 -7.24 24.94 16.07
CA GLN A 622 -6.54 26.05 16.73
C GLN A 622 -6.30 25.81 18.23
N LEU A 623 -6.62 24.61 18.75
CA LEU A 623 -6.52 24.24 20.17
C LEU A 623 -7.22 25.22 21.13
N SER A 624 -8.37 25.77 20.69
CA SER A 624 -9.09 26.85 21.36
C SER A 624 -10.28 26.32 22.18
N LEU A 625 -10.09 26.21 23.49
CA LEU A 625 -11.19 25.88 24.41
C LEU A 625 -12.30 26.92 24.39
N ARG A 626 -11.94 28.20 24.21
CA ARG A 626 -12.93 29.29 24.10
C ARG A 626 -13.93 29.07 22.96
N ALA A 627 -13.48 28.51 21.83
CA ALA A 627 -14.37 28.22 20.70
C ALA A 627 -15.34 27.07 21.02
N LEU A 628 -14.85 26.04 21.72
CA LEU A 628 -15.70 24.94 22.20
C LEU A 628 -16.70 25.41 23.26
N ASP A 629 -16.28 26.30 24.17
CA ASP A 629 -17.17 26.87 25.18
C ASP A 629 -18.28 27.72 24.55
N GLU A 630 -17.95 28.49 23.50
CA GLU A 630 -18.96 29.22 22.73
C GLU A 630 -19.91 28.25 22.01
N ALA A 631 -19.41 27.16 21.43
CA ALA A 631 -20.24 26.12 20.84
C ALA A 631 -21.19 25.48 21.87
N ALA A 632 -20.70 25.17 23.08
CA ALA A 632 -21.49 24.64 24.18
C ALA A 632 -22.59 25.62 24.63
N GLN A 633 -22.26 26.91 24.74
CA GLN A 633 -23.21 27.97 25.06
C GLN A 633 -24.32 28.08 24.00
N ILE A 634 -23.97 28.05 22.72
CA ILE A 634 -24.96 28.09 21.64
C ILE A 634 -25.83 26.83 21.66
N LEU A 635 -25.22 25.66 21.85
CA LEU A 635 -25.93 24.38 21.93
C LEU A 635 -26.95 24.36 23.06
N SER A 636 -26.63 24.96 24.22
CA SER A 636 -27.57 25.08 25.34
C SER A 636 -28.81 25.95 25.05
N GLN A 637 -28.75 26.79 24.01
CA GLN A 637 -29.85 27.67 23.59
C GLN A 637 -30.77 27.00 22.56
N ILE A 638 -30.38 25.85 22.00
CA ILE A 638 -31.17 25.08 21.03
C ILE A 638 -32.27 24.31 21.79
N THR A 639 -33.53 24.55 21.40
CA THR A 639 -34.70 23.92 22.02
C THR A 639 -35.11 22.59 21.40
N ASP A 640 -34.58 22.24 20.23
CA ASP A 640 -34.86 20.97 19.54
C ASP A 640 -33.98 19.84 20.12
N PRO A 641 -34.57 18.83 20.79
CA PRO A 641 -33.82 17.75 21.42
C PRO A 641 -33.05 16.88 20.41
N SER A 642 -33.57 16.73 19.18
CA SER A 642 -32.97 15.86 18.17
C SER A 642 -31.69 16.46 17.59
N LEU A 643 -31.73 17.76 17.26
CA LEU A 643 -30.57 18.51 16.81
C LEU A 643 -29.55 18.68 17.93
N GLN A 644 -30.01 18.91 19.17
CA GLN A 644 -29.13 18.99 20.32
C GLN A 644 -28.35 17.68 20.50
N GLN A 645 -29.01 16.53 20.47
CA GLN A 645 -28.35 15.22 20.57
C GLN A 645 -27.34 14.99 19.44
N HIS A 646 -27.65 15.42 18.22
CA HIS A 646 -26.73 15.29 17.07
C HIS A 646 -25.45 16.14 17.19
N LEU A 647 -25.51 17.27 17.90
CA LEU A 647 -24.40 18.22 18.03
C LEU A 647 -23.61 18.07 19.34
N VAL A 648 -24.17 17.44 20.37
CA VAL A 648 -23.49 17.16 21.65
C VAL A 648 -22.31 16.22 21.44
N ASP A 649 -22.47 15.11 20.71
CA ASP A 649 -21.39 14.12 20.56
C ASP A 649 -20.13 14.71 19.88
N PRO A 650 -20.23 15.43 18.73
CA PRO A 650 -19.07 16.09 18.12
C PRO A 650 -18.41 17.12 19.04
N LEU A 651 -19.19 17.79 19.90
CA LEU A 651 -18.65 18.76 20.85
C LEU A 651 -17.84 18.08 21.95
N ILE A 652 -18.36 16.98 22.52
CA ILE A 652 -17.63 16.18 23.53
C ILE A 652 -16.34 15.61 22.92
N GLU A 653 -16.43 15.05 21.72
CA GLU A 653 -15.24 14.62 20.96
C GLU A 653 -14.24 15.76 20.75
N GLY A 654 -14.73 16.96 20.42
CA GLY A 654 -13.90 18.16 20.29
C GLY A 654 -13.12 18.48 21.57
N TYR A 655 -13.78 18.47 22.73
CA TYR A 655 -13.11 18.68 24.02
C TYR A 655 -12.08 17.58 24.33
N VAL A 656 -12.40 16.31 24.05
CA VAL A 656 -11.46 15.18 24.25
C VAL A 656 -10.23 15.32 23.34
N ARG A 657 -10.42 15.68 22.06
CA ARG A 657 -9.31 15.91 21.11
C ARG A 657 -8.45 17.09 21.53
N VAL A 658 -9.05 18.23 21.86
CA VAL A 658 -8.32 19.42 22.32
C VAL A 658 -7.57 19.13 23.61
N GLY A 659 -8.20 18.49 24.59
CA GLY A 659 -7.54 18.08 25.83
C GLY A 659 -6.34 17.16 25.59
N SER A 660 -6.49 16.18 24.68
CA SER A 660 -5.41 15.26 24.33
C SER A 660 -4.24 15.97 23.64
N LEU A 661 -4.53 16.88 22.71
CA LEU A 661 -3.52 17.69 22.03
C LEU A 661 -2.82 18.67 22.97
N GLN A 662 -3.56 19.28 23.91
CA GLN A 662 -2.97 20.15 24.93
C GLN A 662 -2.06 19.37 25.87
N ALA A 663 -2.46 18.16 26.31
CA ALA A 663 -1.59 17.29 27.11
C ALA A 663 -0.31 16.92 26.35
N ALA A 664 -0.42 16.61 25.05
CA ALA A 664 0.73 16.32 24.19
C ALA A 664 1.67 17.51 23.98
N ASP A 665 1.14 18.73 23.79
CA ASP A 665 1.94 19.96 23.67
C ASP A 665 2.68 20.27 24.98
N GLN A 666 2.03 20.07 26.14
CA GLN A 666 2.67 20.26 27.43
C GLN A 666 3.81 19.26 27.70
N LEU A 667 3.64 17.99 27.32
CA LEU A 667 4.70 16.98 27.35
C LEU A 667 5.90 17.40 26.50
N SER A 668 5.63 17.83 25.26
CA SER A 668 6.67 18.23 24.30
C SER A 668 7.50 19.43 24.78
N ARG A 669 6.89 20.32 25.59
CA ARG A 669 7.54 21.50 26.17
C ARG A 669 8.27 21.24 27.48
N GLY A 670 8.22 20.02 28.02
CA GLY A 670 8.92 19.64 29.26
C GLY A 670 8.48 20.44 30.49
N LYS A 671 7.21 20.87 30.55
CA LYS A 671 6.71 21.65 31.70
C LYS A 671 6.70 20.81 32.97
N THR A 672 7.18 21.38 34.08
CA THR A 672 7.19 20.76 35.42
C THR A 672 5.82 20.62 36.09
N ARG A 673 4.72 21.08 35.46
CA ARG A 673 3.34 20.99 35.97
C ARG A 673 2.35 20.62 34.87
N ILE A 674 2.41 19.37 34.44
CA ILE A 674 1.61 18.83 33.32
C ILE A 674 0.12 18.74 33.66
N PHE A 675 -0.24 18.68 34.94
CA PHE A 675 -1.62 18.56 35.40
C PHE A 675 -2.36 19.92 35.53
N ASP A 676 -1.66 21.06 35.47
CA ASP A 676 -2.27 22.39 35.59
C ASP A 676 -3.12 22.70 34.35
N GLY A 677 -4.46 22.72 34.50
CA GLY A 677 -5.42 23.00 33.43
C GLY A 677 -5.62 21.88 32.40
N MET A 678 -4.82 20.81 32.45
CA MET A 678 -4.90 19.69 31.50
C MET A 678 -6.21 18.90 31.61
N MET A 679 -6.74 18.76 32.83
CA MET A 679 -7.97 17.99 33.07
C MET A 679 -9.25 18.75 32.71
N GLU A 680 -9.20 20.09 32.58
CA GLU A 680 -10.38 20.93 32.37
C GLU A 680 -11.21 20.50 31.15
N PRO A 681 -10.63 20.28 29.95
CA PRO A 681 -11.40 19.87 28.77
C PRO A 681 -12.07 18.51 28.97
N PHE A 682 -11.38 17.56 29.61
CA PHE A 682 -11.89 16.22 29.87
C PHE A 682 -13.02 16.24 30.91
N THR A 683 -12.92 17.07 31.95
CA THR A 683 -13.99 17.23 32.95
C THR A 683 -15.24 17.87 32.35
N THR A 684 -15.07 18.87 31.47
CA THR A 684 -16.20 19.50 30.75
C THR A 684 -16.85 18.51 29.78
N ALA A 685 -16.05 17.75 29.03
CA ALA A 685 -16.51 16.66 28.18
C ALA A 685 -17.32 15.61 28.96
N LEU A 686 -16.82 15.20 30.13
CA LEU A 686 -17.50 14.23 30.97
C LEU A 686 -18.82 14.77 31.54
N HIS A 687 -18.83 16.02 32.00
CA HIS A 687 -20.08 16.65 32.46
C HIS A 687 -21.11 16.69 31.34
N LEU A 688 -20.73 17.12 30.12
CA LEU A 688 -21.64 17.15 28.97
C LEU A 688 -22.18 15.75 28.65
N LEU A 689 -21.33 14.73 28.68
CA LEU A 689 -21.73 13.33 28.50
C LEU A 689 -22.80 12.92 29.51
N GLN A 690 -22.56 13.18 30.80
CA GLN A 690 -23.47 12.80 31.88
C GLN A 690 -24.81 13.55 31.85
N THR A 691 -24.83 14.80 31.41
CA THR A 691 -26.07 15.60 31.38
C THR A 691 -26.90 15.42 30.12
N SER A 692 -26.29 14.97 29.02
CA SER A 692 -26.93 15.00 27.70
C SER A 692 -27.13 13.62 27.07
N THR A 693 -26.56 12.56 27.65
CA THR A 693 -26.62 11.19 27.08
C THR A 693 -27.45 10.27 27.98
N PRO A 694 -28.35 9.43 27.43
CA PRO A 694 -29.04 8.40 28.18
C PRO A 694 -28.05 7.45 28.87
N ARG A 695 -28.37 7.01 30.10
CA ARG A 695 -27.47 6.15 30.89
C ARG A 695 -27.04 4.86 30.20
N GLU A 696 -27.93 4.28 29.40
CA GLU A 696 -27.70 3.03 28.66
C GLU A 696 -26.61 3.19 27.58
N ASP A 697 -26.39 4.41 27.07
CA ASP A 697 -25.45 4.68 25.98
C ASP A 697 -24.07 5.16 26.48
N ILE A 698 -23.95 5.51 27.76
CA ILE A 698 -22.73 6.12 28.32
C ILE A 698 -21.50 5.22 28.10
N SER A 699 -21.61 3.91 28.32
CA SER A 699 -20.46 2.99 28.18
C SER A 699 -19.95 2.91 26.74
N ILE A 700 -20.87 2.88 25.76
CA ILE A 700 -20.53 2.88 24.33
C ILE A 700 -19.87 4.19 23.92
N ARG A 701 -20.35 5.34 24.42
CA ARG A 701 -19.74 6.65 24.12
C ARG A 701 -18.36 6.79 24.74
N ILE A 702 -18.17 6.35 25.98
CA ILE A 702 -16.87 6.31 26.64
C ILE A 702 -15.87 5.48 25.82
N ALA A 703 -16.30 4.34 25.26
CA ALA A 703 -15.44 3.53 24.41
C ALA A 703 -14.88 4.32 23.21
N SER A 704 -15.74 5.10 22.53
CA SER A 704 -15.33 5.95 21.41
C SER A 704 -14.34 7.05 21.83
N TYR A 705 -14.53 7.66 22.99
CA TYR A 705 -13.61 8.69 23.51
C TYR A 705 -12.27 8.10 23.95
N VAL A 706 -12.29 6.90 24.55
CA VAL A 706 -11.08 6.13 24.86
C VAL A 706 -10.30 5.81 23.59
N ASP A 707 -10.99 5.45 22.49
CA ASP A 707 -10.32 5.19 21.21
C ASP A 707 -9.59 6.41 20.66
N ILE A 708 -10.21 7.59 20.70
CA ILE A 708 -9.55 8.85 20.34
C ILE A 708 -8.29 9.07 21.19
N MET A 709 -8.39 8.90 22.51
CA MET A 709 -7.24 9.09 23.40
C MET A 709 -6.13 8.04 23.15
N LEU A 710 -6.50 6.80 22.81
CA LEU A 710 -5.55 5.73 22.48
C LEU A 710 -4.77 6.03 21.20
N GLU A 711 -5.39 6.65 20.20
CA GLU A 711 -4.69 7.14 19.00
C GLU A 711 -3.53 8.09 19.39
N TYR A 712 -3.78 9.02 20.31
CA TYR A 712 -2.74 9.93 20.81
C TYR A 712 -1.66 9.21 21.63
N THR A 713 -2.04 8.22 22.45
CA THR A 713 -1.07 7.38 23.18
C THR A 713 -0.10 6.69 22.24
N GLN A 714 -0.56 6.15 21.10
CA GLN A 714 0.30 5.50 20.12
C GLN A 714 1.32 6.46 19.48
N VAL A 715 0.90 7.71 19.24
CA VAL A 715 1.76 8.75 18.65
C VAL A 715 2.80 9.27 19.64
N TYR A 716 2.39 9.61 20.86
CA TYR A 716 3.26 10.29 21.83
C TYR A 716 3.96 9.35 22.81
N ARG A 717 3.54 8.07 22.90
CA ARG A 717 4.10 7.04 23.80
C ARG A 717 4.32 7.53 25.23
N SER A 718 3.25 8.06 25.82
CA SER A 718 3.27 8.60 27.19
C SER A 718 2.15 7.98 28.03
N PRO A 719 2.42 7.63 29.30
CA PRO A 719 1.39 7.13 30.22
C PRO A 719 0.39 8.21 30.66
N ILE A 720 0.64 9.50 30.37
CA ILE A 720 -0.24 10.61 30.83
C ILE A 720 -1.71 10.44 30.40
N PHE A 721 -1.95 9.84 29.23
CA PHE A 721 -3.30 9.65 28.69
C PHE A 721 -4.11 8.60 29.45
N ALA A 722 -3.48 7.79 30.30
CA ALA A 722 -4.18 6.89 31.20
C ALA A 722 -5.06 7.65 32.20
N VAL A 723 -4.70 8.89 32.58
CA VAL A 723 -5.45 9.72 33.55
C VAL A 723 -6.85 10.05 33.02
N PRO A 724 -7.04 10.72 31.87
CA PRO A 724 -8.38 10.98 31.35
C PRO A 724 -9.11 9.69 30.96
N MET A 725 -8.42 8.64 30.49
CA MET A 725 -9.07 7.35 30.23
C MET A 725 -9.66 6.72 31.50
N ALA A 726 -8.96 6.79 32.63
CA ALA A 726 -9.46 6.35 33.93
C ALA A 726 -10.65 7.22 34.39
N LEU A 727 -10.56 8.55 34.20
CA LEU A 727 -11.65 9.49 34.51
C LEU A 727 -12.96 9.08 33.81
N PHE A 728 -12.92 8.78 32.51
CA PHE A 728 -14.13 8.34 31.80
C PHE A 728 -14.55 6.92 32.20
N SER A 729 -13.61 5.97 32.25
CA SER A 729 -13.94 4.55 32.46
C SER A 729 -14.59 4.28 33.81
N LEU A 730 -14.24 5.04 34.85
CA LEU A 730 -14.82 4.91 36.18
C LEU A 730 -16.30 5.34 36.25
N GLU A 731 -16.83 6.00 35.22
CA GLU A 731 -18.24 6.41 35.13
C GLU A 731 -19.13 5.33 34.49
N ILE A 732 -18.56 4.19 34.07
CA ILE A 732 -19.31 3.03 33.58
C ILE A 732 -19.94 2.30 34.78
N GLU A 733 -21.28 2.36 34.89
CA GLU A 733 -22.03 1.73 36.00
C GLU A 733 -21.83 0.20 36.02
N GLY A 734 -21.85 -0.47 34.85
CA GLY A 734 -21.72 -1.92 34.73
C GLY A 734 -20.33 -2.45 35.07
N GLU A 735 -20.22 -3.31 36.08
CA GLU A 735 -18.94 -3.85 36.57
C GLU A 735 -18.14 -4.62 35.49
N TYR A 736 -18.80 -5.49 34.73
CA TYR A 736 -18.16 -6.26 33.67
C TYR A 736 -17.68 -5.36 32.52
N GLU A 737 -18.49 -4.37 32.13
CA GLU A 737 -18.16 -3.43 31.05
C GLU A 737 -17.00 -2.53 31.46
N ARG A 738 -17.01 -2.01 32.70
CA ARG A 738 -15.93 -1.20 33.27
C ARG A 738 -14.62 -1.99 33.34
N THR A 739 -14.67 -3.21 33.84
CA THR A 739 -13.50 -4.09 33.95
C THR A 739 -12.91 -4.38 32.57
N ALA A 740 -13.76 -4.70 31.59
CA ALA A 740 -13.33 -4.91 30.21
C ALA A 740 -12.72 -3.65 29.57
N MET A 741 -13.28 -2.48 29.85
CA MET A 741 -12.75 -1.20 29.37
C MET A 741 -11.35 -0.91 29.94
N ILE A 742 -11.18 -1.06 31.25
CA ILE A 742 -9.88 -0.84 31.91
C ILE A 742 -8.85 -1.83 31.41
N GLN A 743 -9.18 -3.12 31.30
CA GLN A 743 -8.28 -4.13 30.72
C GLN A 743 -7.88 -3.77 29.29
N ARG A 744 -8.84 -3.36 28.46
CA ARG A 744 -8.56 -2.89 27.09
C ARG A 744 -7.59 -1.72 27.09
N ILE A 745 -7.79 -0.72 27.95
CA ILE A 745 -6.86 0.42 28.06
C ILE A 745 -5.46 -0.07 28.44
N LEU A 746 -5.35 -0.91 29.47
CA LEU A 746 -4.06 -1.41 29.97
C LEU A 746 -3.26 -2.20 28.94
N THR A 747 -3.92 -2.91 28.00
CA THR A 747 -3.19 -3.58 26.90
C THR A 747 -2.35 -2.62 26.06
N SER A 748 -2.79 -1.36 25.93
CA SER A 748 -2.04 -0.32 25.21
C SER A 748 -0.86 0.25 26.00
N PHE A 749 -0.79 -0.04 27.30
CA PHE A 749 0.28 0.38 28.21
C PHE A 749 1.16 -0.77 28.70
N THR A 750 1.16 -1.92 28.01
CA THR A 750 1.91 -3.12 28.41
C THR A 750 3.40 -2.86 28.67
N SER A 751 4.03 -1.90 27.98
CA SER A 751 5.43 -1.51 28.23
C SER A 751 5.68 -0.91 29.61
N TYR A 752 4.65 -0.33 30.24
CA TYR A 752 4.71 0.28 31.57
C TYR A 752 4.19 -0.66 32.65
N THR A 753 3.31 -1.60 32.30
CA THR A 753 2.62 -2.47 33.27
C THR A 753 3.20 -3.88 33.36
N LYS A 754 4.10 -4.29 32.46
CA LYS A 754 4.71 -5.64 32.42
C LYS A 754 5.42 -6.03 33.73
N GLU A 755 5.84 -5.04 34.51
CA GLU A 755 6.58 -5.21 35.76
C GLU A 755 5.66 -5.29 36.99
N PHE A 756 4.36 -5.03 36.84
CA PHE A 756 3.42 -5.07 37.96
C PHE A 756 2.99 -6.51 38.24
N ASP A 757 3.24 -6.98 39.46
CA ASP A 757 2.89 -8.33 39.94
C ASP A 757 1.43 -8.41 40.43
N SER A 758 0.49 -7.91 39.62
CA SER A 758 -0.94 -7.98 39.90
C SER A 758 -1.75 -8.34 38.66
N ALA A 759 -2.75 -9.20 38.87
CA ALA A 759 -3.74 -9.56 37.86
C ALA A 759 -5.01 -8.70 37.93
N ASP A 760 -5.14 -7.84 38.94
CA ASP A 760 -6.30 -6.96 39.11
C ASP A 760 -6.15 -5.71 38.24
N PRO A 761 -7.04 -5.49 37.25
CA PRO A 761 -6.92 -4.36 36.33
C PRO A 761 -7.07 -3.00 37.02
N TYR A 762 -7.78 -2.91 38.14
CA TYR A 762 -7.93 -1.65 38.86
C TYR A 762 -6.64 -1.27 39.59
N GLU A 763 -5.99 -2.24 40.23
CA GLU A 763 -4.69 -2.07 40.88
C GLU A 763 -3.61 -1.69 39.86
N VAL A 764 -3.53 -2.42 38.74
CA VAL A 764 -2.57 -2.16 37.65
C VAL A 764 -2.77 -0.76 37.08
N MET A 765 -4.01 -0.30 36.92
CA MET A 765 -4.30 1.07 36.48
C MET A 765 -3.87 2.10 37.53
N ALA A 766 -4.13 1.86 38.83
CA ALA A 766 -3.73 2.78 39.89
C ALA A 766 -2.21 2.95 39.96
N TYR A 767 -1.44 1.85 39.85
CA TYR A 767 0.02 1.92 39.78
C TYR A 767 0.54 2.57 38.49
N LEU A 768 -0.16 2.37 37.37
CA LEU A 768 0.15 3.10 36.13
C LEU A 768 0.01 4.61 36.34
N LEU A 769 -1.06 5.06 37.02
CA LEU A 769 -1.24 6.47 37.36
C LEU A 769 -0.18 6.97 38.36
N GLU A 770 0.16 6.18 39.37
CA GLU A 770 1.19 6.49 40.37
C GLU A 770 2.57 6.72 39.71
N GLY A 771 2.91 5.93 38.71
CA GLY A 771 4.16 6.02 37.97
C GLY A 771 4.29 7.25 37.05
N ILE A 772 3.24 8.04 36.89
CA ILE A 772 3.28 9.27 36.07
C ILE A 772 3.91 10.39 36.89
N GLU A 773 4.94 11.03 36.34
CA GLU A 773 5.63 12.14 36.99
C GLU A 773 4.65 13.27 37.35
N GLY A 774 4.60 13.62 38.63
CA GLY A 774 3.72 14.67 39.17
C GLY A 774 2.28 14.24 39.47
N ALA A 775 1.87 13.00 39.17
CA ALA A 775 0.51 12.51 39.43
C ALA A 775 0.19 12.45 40.93
N THR A 776 1.12 11.98 41.75
CA THR A 776 0.97 11.93 43.21
C THR A 776 0.93 13.31 43.89
N ALA A 777 1.29 14.36 43.15
CA ALA A 777 1.18 15.74 43.60
C ALA A 777 -0.06 16.47 43.02
N ALA A 778 -0.89 15.78 42.23
CA ALA A 778 -2.07 16.33 41.58
C ALA A 778 -3.35 15.75 42.21
N PRO A 779 -4.16 16.55 42.92
CA PRO A 779 -5.39 16.07 43.55
C PRO A 779 -6.35 15.31 42.62
N PRO A 780 -6.58 15.71 41.35
CA PRO A 780 -7.43 14.95 40.44
C PRO A 780 -6.92 13.53 40.18
N SER A 781 -5.61 13.32 40.12
CA SER A 781 -5.04 11.99 39.91
C SER A 781 -5.14 11.13 41.17
N LEU A 782 -4.90 11.71 42.35
CA LEU A 782 -5.07 11.02 43.63
C LEU A 782 -6.52 10.54 43.84
N GLU A 783 -7.50 11.35 43.46
CA GLU A 783 -8.91 10.97 43.53
C GLU A 783 -9.26 9.82 42.58
N LEU A 784 -8.68 9.80 41.36
CA LEU A 784 -8.86 8.67 40.44
C LEU A 784 -8.23 7.39 40.97
N MET A 785 -7.02 7.47 41.53
CA MET A 785 -6.36 6.34 42.17
C MET A 785 -7.18 5.80 43.35
N TYR A 786 -7.78 6.70 44.15
CA TYR A 786 -8.65 6.33 45.27
C TYR A 786 -9.82 5.48 44.76
N ARG A 787 -10.57 5.99 43.77
CA ARG A 787 -11.70 5.28 43.16
C ARG A 787 -11.29 3.94 42.52
N LEU A 788 -10.09 3.85 41.93
CA LEU A 788 -9.58 2.59 41.38
C LEU A 788 -9.32 1.56 42.49
N PHE A 789 -8.68 1.96 43.59
CA PHE A 789 -8.45 1.04 44.71
C PHE A 789 -9.76 0.56 45.36
N GLU A 790 -10.83 1.38 45.41
CA GLU A 790 -12.14 0.93 45.91
C GLU A 790 -12.67 -0.30 45.14
N HIS A 791 -12.33 -0.41 43.86
CA HIS A 791 -12.71 -1.53 43.00
C HIS A 791 -11.72 -2.70 42.99
N THR A 792 -10.55 -2.58 43.61
CA THR A 792 -9.52 -3.65 43.66
C THR A 792 -9.98 -4.81 44.54
N GLY A 793 -10.01 -6.03 44.01
CA GLY A 793 -10.54 -7.22 44.68
C GLY A 793 -9.69 -7.72 45.85
N ASP A 794 -8.35 -7.63 45.75
CA ASP A 794 -7.46 -8.01 46.85
C ASP A 794 -7.51 -6.97 47.98
N VAL A 795 -7.82 -7.46 49.18
CA VAL A 795 -8.04 -6.60 50.35
C VAL A 795 -6.73 -5.91 50.74
N TYR A 796 -5.59 -6.60 50.71
CA TYR A 796 -4.31 -6.01 51.08
C TYR A 796 -3.86 -4.93 50.10
N ALA A 797 -3.92 -5.21 48.80
CA ALA A 797 -3.59 -4.26 47.74
C ALA A 797 -4.47 -3.01 47.82
N ARG A 798 -5.78 -3.18 48.00
CA ARG A 798 -6.74 -2.08 48.20
C ARG A 798 -6.30 -1.17 49.35
N TYR A 799 -6.17 -1.69 50.57
CA TYR A 799 -5.87 -0.85 51.74
C TYR A 799 -4.46 -0.25 51.67
N SER A 800 -3.47 -1.02 51.24
CA SER A 800 -2.10 -0.51 51.06
C SER A 800 -2.06 0.64 50.05
N GLY A 801 -2.78 0.54 48.93
CA GLY A 801 -2.89 1.61 47.94
C GLY A 801 -3.56 2.86 48.54
N MET A 802 -4.64 2.68 49.28
CA MET A 802 -5.33 3.77 49.96
C MET A 802 -4.46 4.48 51.00
N TYR A 803 -3.61 3.75 51.72
CA TYR A 803 -2.65 4.31 52.68
C TYR A 803 -1.61 5.21 52.01
N ARG A 804 -1.15 4.85 50.81
CA ARG A 804 -0.26 5.70 50.01
C ARG A 804 -0.95 6.99 49.58
N ILE A 805 -2.23 6.92 49.19
CA ILE A 805 -3.04 8.10 48.83
C ILE A 805 -3.23 9.03 50.02
N VAL A 806 -3.58 8.48 51.19
CA VAL A 806 -3.68 9.24 52.44
C VAL A 806 -2.36 9.95 52.74
N SER A 807 -1.24 9.23 52.64
CA SER A 807 0.10 9.80 52.85
C SER A 807 0.41 10.92 51.86
N ALA A 808 0.00 10.78 50.60
CA ALA A 808 0.18 11.81 49.57
C ALA A 808 -0.65 13.06 49.89
N TYR A 809 -1.92 12.93 50.29
CA TYR A 809 -2.75 14.05 50.72
C TYR A 809 -2.19 14.76 51.96
N SER A 810 -1.72 14.00 52.96
CA SER A 810 -1.03 14.58 54.12
C SER A 810 0.25 15.32 53.72
N GLY A 811 1.04 14.79 52.79
CA GLY A 811 2.23 15.46 52.25
C GLY A 811 1.92 16.75 51.47
N LEU A 812 0.74 16.83 50.84
CA LEU A 812 0.23 18.04 50.18
C LEU A 812 -0.37 19.07 51.16
N GLY A 813 -0.55 18.70 52.44
CA GLY A 813 -1.19 19.53 53.47
C GLY A 813 -2.72 19.53 53.46
N ASP A 814 -3.35 18.60 52.73
CA ASP A 814 -4.81 18.39 52.74
C ASP A 814 -5.20 17.37 53.81
N GLU A 815 -5.05 17.78 55.08
CA GLU A 815 -5.31 16.92 56.24
C GLU A 815 -6.80 16.54 56.37
N GLU A 816 -7.72 17.37 55.87
CA GLU A 816 -9.15 17.10 55.92
C GLU A 816 -9.52 15.91 55.02
N ARG A 817 -9.05 15.88 53.76
CA ARG A 817 -9.31 14.75 52.86
C ARG A 817 -8.62 13.47 53.34
N ALA A 818 -7.37 13.58 53.82
CA ALA A 818 -6.67 12.45 54.42
C ALA A 818 -7.46 11.87 55.61
N LYS A 819 -7.98 12.73 56.49
CA LYS A 819 -8.80 12.32 57.65
C LYS A 819 -10.11 11.64 57.23
N GLU A 820 -10.78 12.16 56.20
CA GLU A 820 -12.02 11.57 55.67
C GLU A 820 -11.78 10.14 55.18
N ILE A 821 -10.75 9.94 54.34
CA ILE A 821 -10.39 8.63 53.81
C ILE A 821 -10.05 7.66 54.95
N ILE A 822 -9.22 8.07 55.92
CA ILE A 822 -8.85 7.23 57.07
C ILE A 822 -10.10 6.74 57.83
N ARG A 823 -11.11 7.58 58.04
CA ARG A 823 -12.33 7.20 58.76
C ARG A 823 -13.15 6.18 57.96
N GLN A 824 -13.26 6.36 56.65
CA GLN A 824 -13.93 5.39 55.77
C GLN A 824 -13.20 4.03 55.77
N LEU A 825 -11.87 4.04 55.77
CA LEU A 825 -11.07 2.83 55.89
C LEU A 825 -11.27 2.15 57.25
N HIS A 826 -11.31 2.91 58.36
CA HIS A 826 -11.57 2.36 59.70
C HIS A 826 -12.90 1.59 59.76
N GLU A 827 -13.98 2.18 59.24
CA GLU A 827 -15.31 1.56 59.22
C GLU A 827 -15.33 0.26 58.41
N THR A 828 -14.62 0.23 57.28
CA THR A 828 -14.59 -0.93 56.38
C THR A 828 -13.68 -2.06 56.88
N ILE A 829 -12.56 -1.76 57.54
CA ILE A 829 -11.65 -2.76 58.13
C ILE A 829 -12.37 -3.66 59.15
N GLY A 830 -13.35 -3.12 59.89
CA GLY A 830 -14.17 -3.88 60.83
C GLY A 830 -14.91 -5.07 60.21
N THR A 831 -15.10 -5.07 58.88
CA THR A 831 -15.81 -6.12 58.14
C THR A 831 -14.91 -7.28 57.69
N ILE A 832 -13.58 -7.15 57.79
CA ILE A 832 -12.60 -8.15 57.34
C ILE A 832 -12.62 -9.38 58.26
N SER A 833 -12.82 -10.57 57.71
CA SER A 833 -13.03 -11.81 58.48
C SER A 833 -11.79 -12.33 59.22
N GLU A 834 -10.58 -12.11 58.69
CA GLU A 834 -9.33 -12.65 59.25
C GLU A 834 -8.71 -11.70 60.30
N PRO A 835 -8.52 -12.13 61.57
CA PRO A 835 -8.04 -11.26 62.65
C PRO A 835 -6.62 -10.72 62.47
N SER A 836 -5.71 -11.50 61.87
CA SER A 836 -4.32 -11.09 61.58
C SER A 836 -4.29 -9.91 60.60
N ILE A 837 -5.04 -10.01 59.49
CA ILE A 837 -5.19 -8.96 58.47
C ILE A 837 -5.75 -7.69 59.13
N ARG A 838 -6.82 -7.85 59.91
CA ARG A 838 -7.48 -6.73 60.59
C ARG A 838 -6.52 -6.02 61.55
N ALA A 839 -5.75 -6.77 62.34
CA ALA A 839 -4.77 -6.20 63.26
C ALA A 839 -3.68 -5.41 62.53
N ILE A 840 -3.17 -5.92 61.41
CA ILE A 840 -2.16 -5.23 60.58
C ILE A 840 -2.74 -3.94 60.01
N MET A 841 -3.90 -4.01 59.35
CA MET A 841 -4.53 -2.84 58.73
C MET A 841 -4.89 -1.76 59.74
N LEU A 842 -5.40 -2.13 60.92
CA LEU A 842 -5.66 -1.17 62.00
C LEU A 842 -4.36 -0.55 62.55
N SER A 843 -3.26 -1.31 62.61
CA SER A 843 -1.95 -0.81 63.04
C SER A 843 -1.42 0.24 62.05
N ASP A 844 -1.46 -0.05 60.75
CA ASP A 844 -1.03 0.89 59.70
C ASP A 844 -1.89 2.16 59.69
N LEU A 845 -3.21 2.00 59.83
CA LEU A 845 -4.15 3.12 59.91
C LEU A 845 -3.90 3.99 61.14
N ALA A 846 -3.57 3.39 62.29
CA ALA A 846 -3.18 4.11 63.50
C ALA A 846 -1.89 4.92 63.27
N GLY A 847 -0.92 4.34 62.56
CA GLY A 847 0.32 5.01 62.17
C GLY A 847 0.08 6.25 61.31
N LEU A 848 -0.81 6.17 60.31
CA LEU A 848 -1.19 7.32 59.47
C LEU A 848 -1.97 8.38 60.25
N MET A 849 -2.89 7.95 61.12
CA MET A 849 -3.71 8.85 61.93
C MET A 849 -2.88 9.58 63.00
N ALA A 850 -1.72 9.06 63.38
CA ALA A 850 -0.88 9.63 64.44
C ALA A 850 -0.51 11.11 64.19
N GLY A 851 -0.28 11.49 62.93
CA GLY A 851 0.05 12.87 62.53
C GLY A 851 -1.16 13.80 62.38
N ILE A 852 -2.39 13.27 62.34
CA ILE A 852 -3.63 14.03 62.07
C ILE A 852 -4.50 14.14 63.34
N ASP A 853 -4.77 13.01 64.01
CA ASP A 853 -5.58 12.94 65.22
C ASP A 853 -5.02 11.88 66.19
N HIS A 854 -4.14 12.33 67.07
CA HIS A 854 -3.44 11.46 68.01
C HIS A 854 -4.38 10.65 68.92
N SER A 855 -5.57 11.18 69.24
CA SER A 855 -6.55 10.49 70.07
C SER A 855 -7.22 9.33 69.35
N ALA A 856 -7.56 9.52 68.07
CA ALA A 856 -8.12 8.47 67.23
C ALA A 856 -7.06 7.39 66.92
N ALA A 857 -5.82 7.79 66.64
CA ALA A 857 -4.70 6.88 66.43
C ALA A 857 -4.50 5.92 67.62
N ARG A 858 -4.55 6.44 68.85
CA ARG A 858 -4.53 5.63 70.10
C ARG A 858 -5.67 4.62 70.15
N GLY A 859 -6.88 5.03 69.77
CA GLY A 859 -8.04 4.15 69.69
C GLY A 859 -7.83 2.99 68.73
N TYR A 860 -7.36 3.29 67.50
CA TYR A 860 -7.11 2.28 66.47
C TYR A 860 -6.00 1.30 66.86
N LEU A 861 -4.91 1.78 67.49
CA LEU A 861 -3.85 0.93 68.01
C LEU A 861 -4.37 -0.02 69.11
N GLY A 862 -5.22 0.48 70.01
CA GLY A 862 -5.86 -0.33 71.04
C GLY A 862 -6.78 -1.41 70.48
N GLU A 863 -7.56 -1.08 69.44
CA GLU A 863 -8.37 -2.07 68.71
C GLU A 863 -7.52 -3.14 68.03
N ALA A 864 -6.42 -2.74 67.37
CA ALA A 864 -5.48 -3.65 66.74
C ALA A 864 -4.83 -4.60 67.76
N GLN A 865 -4.42 -4.08 68.92
CA GLN A 865 -3.85 -4.87 70.02
C GLN A 865 -4.86 -5.89 70.56
N GLY A 866 -6.14 -5.50 70.68
CA GLY A 866 -7.21 -6.41 71.12
C GLY A 866 -7.43 -7.61 70.19
N MET A 867 -7.04 -7.50 68.92
CA MET A 867 -7.13 -8.62 67.96
C MET A 867 -6.01 -9.65 68.14
N LEU A 868 -4.92 -9.31 68.82
CA LEU A 868 -3.74 -10.17 68.94
C LEU A 868 -4.03 -11.51 69.61
N GLU A 869 -4.99 -11.55 70.55
CA GLU A 869 -5.45 -12.79 71.20
C GLU A 869 -6.13 -13.78 70.24
N LEU A 870 -6.58 -13.29 69.08
CA LEU A 870 -7.27 -14.07 68.04
C LEU A 870 -6.36 -14.45 66.86
N VAL A 871 -5.09 -14.03 66.88
CA VAL A 871 -4.10 -14.29 65.83
C VAL A 871 -3.42 -15.65 66.09
N GLY A 872 -3.27 -16.45 65.03
CA GLY A 872 -2.56 -17.74 65.12
C GLY A 872 -1.05 -17.57 65.31
N PRO A 873 -0.36 -18.57 65.89
CA PRO A 873 1.05 -18.47 66.29
C PRO A 873 2.00 -18.17 65.11
N GLU A 874 1.67 -18.62 63.90
CA GLU A 874 2.48 -18.41 62.70
C GLU A 874 2.56 -16.93 62.26
N ARG A 875 1.53 -16.12 62.55
CA ARG A 875 1.46 -14.70 62.16
C ARG A 875 1.67 -13.74 63.33
N GLU A 876 1.76 -14.27 64.54
CA GLU A 876 1.82 -13.48 65.77
C GLU A 876 3.04 -12.55 65.80
N ALA A 877 4.23 -13.07 65.48
CA ALA A 877 5.47 -12.28 65.39
C ALA A 877 5.34 -11.09 64.44
N PHE A 878 4.78 -11.32 63.26
CA PHE A 878 4.56 -10.30 62.23
C PHE A 878 3.53 -9.25 62.66
N VAL A 879 2.42 -9.66 63.29
CA VAL A 879 1.41 -8.71 63.81
C VAL A 879 2.00 -7.86 64.95
N ARG A 880 2.78 -8.47 65.86
CA ARG A 880 3.48 -7.74 66.93
C ARG A 880 4.41 -6.68 66.37
N LYS A 881 5.19 -7.01 65.33
CA LYS A 881 6.02 -6.03 64.62
C LYS A 881 5.21 -4.84 64.09
N ASN A 882 4.09 -5.09 63.41
CA ASN A 882 3.25 -4.01 62.86
C ASN A 882 2.65 -3.11 63.95
N LEU A 883 2.23 -3.69 65.09
CA LEU A 883 1.78 -2.90 66.24
C LEU A 883 2.91 -2.01 66.81
N ILE A 884 4.15 -2.51 66.83
CA ILE A 884 5.33 -1.74 67.25
C ILE A 884 5.62 -0.60 66.28
N TYR A 885 5.51 -0.83 64.95
CA TYR A 885 5.65 0.24 63.97
C TYR A 885 4.59 1.34 64.14
N ALA A 886 3.33 0.96 64.41
CA ALA A 886 2.29 1.91 64.73
C ALA A 886 2.62 2.71 66.00
N ALA A 887 3.02 2.03 67.08
CA ALA A 887 3.43 2.68 68.33
C ALA A 887 4.61 3.64 68.14
N ARG A 888 5.59 3.28 67.29
CA ARG A 888 6.69 4.17 66.88
C ARG A 888 6.15 5.44 66.22
N SER A 889 5.22 5.34 65.27
CA SER A 889 4.64 6.49 64.60
C SER A 889 3.88 7.40 65.57
N LEU A 890 3.15 6.83 66.53
CA LEU A 890 2.50 7.61 67.60
C LEU A 890 3.53 8.31 68.50
N ASN A 891 4.59 7.62 68.90
CA ASN A 891 5.64 8.15 69.76
C ASN A 891 6.45 9.26 69.08
N ALA A 892 6.69 9.16 67.77
CA ALA A 892 7.38 10.19 66.99
C ALA A 892 6.64 11.54 67.00
N VAL A 893 5.30 11.53 67.05
CA VAL A 893 4.47 12.75 67.13
C VAL A 893 4.33 13.24 68.57
N ASN A 894 4.13 12.31 69.52
CA ASN A 894 3.96 12.61 70.92
C ASN A 894 4.70 11.59 71.79
N HIS A 895 5.90 11.95 72.22
CA HIS A 895 6.78 11.05 72.95
C HIS A 895 6.20 10.70 74.33
N GLN A 896 5.89 9.41 74.56
CA GLN A 896 5.48 8.88 75.86
C GLN A 896 6.35 7.67 76.23
N GLU A 897 6.92 7.68 77.44
CA GLU A 897 7.75 6.56 77.93
C GLU A 897 6.96 5.25 78.04
N GLU A 898 5.65 5.32 78.28
CA GLU A 898 4.77 4.14 78.32
C GLU A 898 4.76 3.39 76.98
N ASP A 899 4.76 4.11 75.85
CA ASP A 899 4.76 3.50 74.51
C ASP A 899 6.10 2.81 74.21
N VAL A 900 7.21 3.38 74.70
CA VAL A 900 8.56 2.80 74.59
C VAL A 900 8.67 1.52 75.40
N ASN A 901 8.23 1.55 76.67
CA ASN A 901 8.25 0.38 77.55
C ASN A 901 7.36 -0.75 77.01
N TRP A 902 6.18 -0.39 76.51
CA TRP A 902 5.26 -1.35 75.90
C TRP A 902 5.86 -2.00 74.64
N ALA A 903 6.51 -1.21 73.78
CA ALA A 903 7.15 -1.71 72.58
C ALA A 903 8.31 -2.67 72.92
N ILE A 904 9.16 -2.34 73.90
CA ILE A 904 10.21 -3.23 74.41
C ILE A 904 9.63 -4.55 74.92
N GLU A 905 8.52 -4.50 75.66
CA GLU A 905 7.83 -5.71 76.14
C GLU A 905 7.32 -6.57 74.98
N GLN A 906 6.75 -5.97 73.93
CA GLN A 906 6.27 -6.71 72.76
C GLN A 906 7.41 -7.33 71.96
N VAL A 907 8.54 -6.62 71.79
CA VAL A 907 9.74 -7.16 71.12
C VAL A 907 10.22 -8.44 71.82
N GLY A 908 10.24 -8.45 73.16
CA GLY A 908 10.66 -9.62 73.94
C GLY A 908 9.81 -10.88 73.75
N ARG A 909 8.67 -10.78 73.06
CA ARG A 909 7.75 -11.90 72.73
C ARG A 909 7.88 -12.38 71.28
N ILE A 910 8.77 -11.78 70.48
CA ILE A 910 9.00 -12.17 69.10
C ILE A 910 10.10 -13.24 69.06
N GLU A 911 9.74 -14.46 68.64
CA GLU A 911 10.69 -15.58 68.53
C GLU A 911 11.43 -15.62 67.19
N ASP A 912 10.82 -15.10 66.12
CA ASP A 912 11.45 -15.08 64.79
C ASP A 912 12.59 -14.04 64.75
N PRO A 913 13.83 -14.43 64.41
CA PRO A 913 14.99 -13.54 64.51
C PRO A 913 14.96 -12.40 63.50
N VAL A 914 14.24 -12.52 62.37
CA VAL A 914 14.11 -11.47 61.37
C VAL A 914 13.13 -10.41 61.89
N GLU A 915 11.93 -10.85 62.27
CA GLU A 915 10.89 -9.97 62.83
C GLU A 915 11.36 -9.29 64.13
N TYR A 916 12.18 -9.98 64.94
CA TYR A 916 12.76 -9.46 66.17
C TYR A 916 13.72 -8.30 65.92
N VAL A 917 14.63 -8.43 64.94
CA VAL A 917 15.58 -7.37 64.59
C VAL A 917 14.86 -6.16 63.97
N ASP A 918 13.87 -6.39 63.11
CA ASP A 918 13.05 -5.29 62.54
C ASP A 918 12.28 -4.54 63.65
N ALA A 919 11.71 -5.27 64.59
CA ALA A 919 11.01 -4.68 65.73
C ALA A 919 11.97 -3.91 66.65
N LEU A 920 13.18 -4.42 66.90
CA LEU A 920 14.22 -3.69 67.63
C LEU A 920 14.66 -2.42 66.89
N ALA A 921 14.76 -2.44 65.56
CA ALA A 921 15.06 -1.26 64.76
C ALA A 921 13.99 -0.17 64.92
N ALA A 922 12.70 -0.56 64.96
CA ALA A 922 11.61 0.37 65.24
C ALA A 922 11.71 0.97 66.65
N VAL A 923 12.05 0.17 67.67
CA VAL A 923 12.24 0.63 69.05
C VAL A 923 13.50 1.49 69.22
N PHE A 924 14.57 1.20 68.49
CA PHE A 924 15.81 1.99 68.49
C PHE A 924 15.53 3.46 68.18
N ASP A 925 14.61 3.71 67.24
CA ASP A 925 14.18 5.05 66.84
C ASP A 925 13.29 5.75 67.90
N MET A 926 12.59 4.98 68.75
CA MET A 926 11.73 5.50 69.83
C MET A 926 12.53 5.88 71.09
N VAL A 927 13.61 5.17 71.38
CA VAL A 927 14.41 5.38 72.60
C VAL A 927 15.31 6.60 72.41
N SER A 928 15.38 7.50 73.39
CA SER A 928 16.31 8.65 73.36
C SER A 928 17.57 8.44 74.21
N GLU A 929 17.57 7.47 75.13
CA GLU A 929 18.65 7.25 76.08
C GLU A 929 19.86 6.53 75.41
N PRO A 930 21.09 7.08 75.52
CA PRO A 930 22.26 6.49 74.88
C PRO A 930 22.59 5.06 75.34
N ALA A 931 22.46 4.76 76.64
CA ALA A 931 22.78 3.44 77.18
C ALA A 931 21.84 2.36 76.63
N GLN A 932 20.53 2.62 76.61
CA GLN A 932 19.53 1.71 76.05
C GLN A 932 19.67 1.54 74.53
N ARG A 933 19.97 2.61 73.78
CA ARG A 933 20.27 2.49 72.35
C ARG A 933 21.47 1.58 72.08
N LYS A 934 22.51 1.66 72.92
CA LYS A 934 23.65 0.75 72.83
C LYS A 934 23.23 -0.70 73.10
N GLU A 935 22.44 -0.96 74.14
CA GLU A 935 21.92 -2.31 74.44
C GLU A 935 21.08 -2.88 73.29
N ILE A 936 20.19 -2.08 72.69
CA ILE A 936 19.38 -2.47 71.53
C ILE A 936 20.27 -2.78 70.32
N LEU A 937 21.25 -1.90 70.01
CA LEU A 937 22.17 -2.12 68.90
C LEU A 937 22.99 -3.40 69.09
N SER A 938 23.52 -3.64 70.30
CA SER A 938 24.22 -4.89 70.61
C SER A 938 23.31 -6.10 70.44
N ALA A 939 22.05 -6.04 70.89
CA ALA A 939 21.08 -7.12 70.71
C ALA A 939 20.78 -7.39 69.22
N MET A 940 20.65 -6.35 68.40
CA MET A 940 20.51 -6.46 66.95
C MET A 940 21.74 -7.14 66.34
N CYS A 941 22.95 -6.70 66.68
CA CYS A 941 24.20 -7.26 66.15
C CYS A 941 24.35 -8.75 66.50
N HIS A 942 24.06 -9.13 67.75
CA HIS A 942 24.12 -10.53 68.20
C HIS A 942 23.08 -11.41 67.51
N THR A 943 21.84 -10.90 67.34
CA THR A 943 20.73 -11.69 66.78
C THR A 943 20.88 -11.88 65.28
N VAL A 944 21.31 -10.84 64.55
CA VAL A 944 21.46 -10.91 63.09
C VAL A 944 22.40 -12.03 62.68
N VAL A 945 23.50 -12.25 63.41
CA VAL A 945 24.47 -13.32 63.11
C VAL A 945 23.85 -14.72 63.20
N SER A 946 22.75 -14.88 63.94
CA SER A 946 22.05 -16.17 64.11
C SER A 946 21.01 -16.47 63.02
N ILE A 947 20.68 -15.51 62.15
CA ILE A 947 19.65 -15.68 61.09
C ILE A 947 20.03 -16.81 60.14
N PRO A 948 19.24 -17.89 59.97
CA PRO A 948 19.66 -19.08 59.22
C PRO A 948 20.06 -18.84 57.76
N SER A 949 19.29 -18.03 57.03
CA SER A 949 19.55 -17.73 55.62
C SER A 949 20.74 -16.77 55.49
N SER A 950 21.82 -17.19 54.83
CA SER A 950 23.00 -16.35 54.54
C SER A 950 22.62 -15.06 53.80
N TYR A 951 21.55 -15.08 53.02
CA TYR A 951 21.10 -13.95 52.23
C TYR A 951 20.33 -12.91 53.04
N ILE A 952 19.34 -13.35 53.81
CA ILE A 952 18.59 -12.47 54.72
C ILE A 952 19.55 -11.94 55.77
N ARG A 953 20.44 -12.80 56.31
CA ARG A 953 21.50 -12.41 57.22
C ARG A 953 22.38 -11.31 56.62
N LEU A 954 22.84 -11.47 55.39
CA LEU A 954 23.69 -10.46 54.76
C LEU A 954 22.96 -9.12 54.56
N SER A 955 21.69 -9.15 54.16
CA SER A 955 20.85 -7.93 54.09
C SER A 955 20.78 -7.23 55.43
N MET A 956 20.36 -7.98 56.45
CA MET A 956 20.13 -7.43 57.78
C MET A 956 21.44 -6.97 58.43
N LEU A 957 22.57 -7.62 58.16
CA LEU A 957 23.89 -7.14 58.58
C LEU A 957 24.16 -5.73 58.02
N PHE A 958 23.83 -5.47 56.75
CA PHE A 958 23.98 -4.13 56.16
C PHE A 958 22.98 -3.13 56.76
N ASP A 959 21.74 -3.53 57.02
CA ASP A 959 20.75 -2.65 57.63
C ASP A 959 21.11 -2.29 59.07
N VAL A 960 21.52 -3.25 59.88
CA VAL A 960 22.03 -3.02 61.26
C VAL A 960 23.31 -2.19 61.25
N ALA A 961 24.20 -2.38 60.27
CA ALA A 961 25.40 -1.56 60.14
C ALA A 961 25.12 -0.07 59.90
N LYS A 962 23.98 0.29 59.29
CA LYS A 962 23.56 1.71 59.18
C LYS A 962 23.28 2.33 60.55
N PHE A 963 22.68 1.57 61.48
CA PHE A 963 22.45 2.03 62.85
C PHE A 963 23.78 2.21 63.59
N ALA A 964 24.69 1.24 63.47
CA ALA A 964 26.03 1.33 64.06
C ALA A 964 26.85 2.49 63.46
N GLU A 965 26.74 2.75 62.15
CA GLU A 965 27.38 3.88 61.47
C GLU A 965 26.85 5.24 61.94
N THR A 966 25.54 5.33 62.17
CA THR A 966 24.89 6.56 62.63
C THR A 966 25.21 6.85 64.09
N TYR A 967 25.31 5.79 64.90
CA TYR A 967 25.56 5.89 66.35
C TYR A 967 27.05 5.97 66.71
N GLY A 968 27.95 5.53 65.82
CA GLY A 968 29.40 5.68 65.96
C GLY A 968 30.08 4.64 66.87
N ASP A 969 29.49 3.44 67.02
CA ASP A 969 30.06 2.37 67.84
C ASP A 969 31.02 1.48 67.02
N GLU A 970 32.31 1.79 67.10
CA GLU A 970 33.38 1.11 66.34
C GLU A 970 33.53 -0.37 66.69
N GLU A 971 33.20 -0.80 67.91
CA GLU A 971 33.34 -2.21 68.32
C GLU A 971 32.30 -3.10 67.60
N GLU A 972 31.04 -2.66 67.59
CA GLU A 972 29.94 -3.35 66.91
C GLU A 972 30.11 -3.36 65.38
N ILE A 973 30.67 -2.30 64.80
CA ILE A 973 30.98 -2.23 63.36
C ILE A 973 31.98 -3.32 62.95
N ASP A 974 32.99 -3.57 63.78
CA ASP A 974 33.99 -4.59 63.50
C ASP A 974 33.40 -6.00 63.57
N GLU A 975 32.51 -6.26 64.54
CA GLU A 975 31.76 -7.53 64.61
C GLU A 975 30.83 -7.72 63.41
N LEU A 976 30.13 -6.67 62.97
CA LEU A 976 29.27 -6.70 61.80
C LEU A 976 30.06 -6.93 60.51
N LEU A 977 31.22 -6.27 60.33
CA LEU A 977 32.10 -6.45 59.18
C LEU A 977 32.65 -7.88 59.11
N ASP A 978 33.07 -8.43 60.24
CA ASP A 978 33.52 -9.83 60.32
C ASP A 978 32.35 -10.79 60.05
N GLY A 979 31.15 -10.46 60.53
CA GLY A 979 29.90 -11.16 60.22
C GLY A 979 29.59 -11.14 58.71
N MET A 980 29.76 -9.99 58.05
CA MET A 980 29.57 -9.83 56.60
C MET A 980 30.58 -10.66 55.81
N GLU A 981 31.88 -10.62 56.15
CA GLU A 981 32.89 -11.40 55.43
C GLU A 981 32.67 -12.91 55.60
N ARG A 982 32.34 -13.35 56.82
CA ARG A 982 32.00 -14.76 57.07
C ARG A 982 30.76 -15.17 56.27
N THR A 983 29.73 -14.34 56.26
CA THR A 983 28.47 -14.62 55.54
C THR A 983 28.70 -14.65 54.02
N ALA A 984 29.48 -13.70 53.49
CA ALA A 984 29.88 -13.63 52.09
C ALA A 984 30.69 -14.85 51.63
N GLY A 985 31.44 -15.48 52.55
CA GLY A 985 32.17 -16.72 52.29
C GLY A 985 31.29 -17.96 52.05
N TYR A 986 30.01 -17.92 52.44
CA TYR A 986 29.06 -19.01 52.18
C TYR A 986 28.34 -18.87 50.83
N ILE A 987 28.36 -17.67 50.22
CA ILE A 987 27.70 -17.37 48.94
C ILE A 987 28.56 -17.88 47.78
N GLN A 988 27.97 -18.62 46.85
CA GLN A 988 28.64 -19.26 45.72
C GLN A 988 28.66 -18.40 44.45
N ILE A 989 27.85 -17.34 44.37
CA ILE A 989 27.75 -16.45 43.21
C ILE A 989 28.80 -15.31 43.31
N PRO A 990 29.87 -15.34 42.50
CA PRO A 990 31.03 -14.47 42.70
C PRO A 990 30.73 -12.97 42.63
N PHE A 991 29.81 -12.55 41.76
CA PHE A 991 29.40 -11.16 41.66
C PHE A 991 28.73 -10.65 42.94
N ILE A 992 27.91 -11.48 43.60
CA ILE A 992 27.27 -11.12 44.87
C ILE A 992 28.33 -10.92 45.95
N THR A 993 29.27 -11.86 46.10
CA THR A 993 30.41 -11.74 47.02
C THR A 993 31.25 -10.49 46.73
N ALA A 994 31.50 -10.19 45.46
CA ALA A 994 32.26 -9.01 45.06
C ALA A 994 31.50 -7.69 45.36
N MET A 995 30.19 -7.65 45.14
CA MET A 995 29.31 -6.54 45.51
C MET A 995 29.26 -6.32 47.03
N THR A 996 29.22 -7.41 47.80
CA THR A 996 29.30 -7.35 49.27
C THR A 996 30.60 -6.71 49.73
N ARG A 997 31.74 -7.19 49.23
CA ARG A 997 33.06 -6.62 49.55
C ARG A 997 33.19 -5.17 49.07
N GLN A 998 32.56 -4.82 47.94
CA GLN A 998 32.46 -3.43 47.49
C GLN A 998 31.68 -2.57 48.48
N ARG A 999 30.50 -2.99 48.93
CA ARG A 999 29.69 -2.28 49.93
C ARG A 999 30.45 -2.14 51.26
N MET A 1000 31.12 -3.20 51.72
CA MET A 1000 31.98 -3.16 52.90
C MET A 1000 33.14 -2.15 52.74
N ALA A 1001 33.80 -2.12 51.59
CA ALA A 1001 34.85 -1.14 51.30
C ALA A 1001 34.30 0.29 51.28
N GLN A 1002 33.12 0.51 50.69
CA GLN A 1002 32.43 1.80 50.69
C GLN A 1002 32.05 2.26 52.11
N MET A 1003 31.55 1.34 52.94
CA MET A 1003 31.25 1.60 54.35
C MET A 1003 32.52 1.98 55.13
N LEU A 1004 33.61 1.21 54.96
CA LEU A 1004 34.92 1.54 55.54
C LEU A 1004 35.45 2.90 55.03
N PHE A 1005 35.17 3.29 53.77
CA PHE A 1005 35.50 4.63 53.28
C PHE A 1005 34.68 5.73 53.94
N SER A 1006 33.38 5.51 54.16
CA SER A 1006 32.53 6.42 54.93
C SER A 1006 33.09 6.63 56.34
N PHE A 1007 33.45 5.52 57.01
CA PHE A 1007 34.07 5.58 58.34
C PHE A 1007 35.43 6.24 58.35
N TYR A 1008 36.29 5.97 57.36
CA TYR A 1008 37.57 6.65 57.25
C TYR A 1008 37.38 8.16 57.05
N ARG A 1009 36.41 8.60 56.24
CA ARG A 1009 36.08 10.02 56.07
C ARG A 1009 35.61 10.67 57.37
N LYS A 1010 34.86 9.94 58.21
CA LYS A 1010 34.35 10.43 59.51
C LYS A 1010 35.43 10.43 60.61
N SER A 1011 36.24 9.38 60.71
CA SER A 1011 37.18 9.15 61.82
C SER A 1011 38.63 9.57 61.54
N GLY A 1012 39.04 9.66 60.28
CA GLY A 1012 40.42 9.93 59.85
C GLY A 1012 41.45 8.85 60.18
N LYS A 1013 41.05 7.71 60.77
CA LYS A 1013 41.97 6.67 61.27
C LYS A 1013 42.68 5.90 60.14
N PRO A 1014 44.02 5.88 60.09
CA PRO A 1014 44.76 5.15 59.04
C PRO A 1014 44.51 3.64 59.01
N ALA A 1015 44.22 3.02 60.16
CA ALA A 1015 43.93 1.59 60.26
C ALA A 1015 42.68 1.18 59.46
N ILE A 1016 41.63 2.02 59.47
CA ILE A 1016 40.39 1.80 58.72
C ILE A 1016 40.64 1.91 57.21
N ARG A 1017 41.48 2.88 56.80
CA ARG A 1017 41.91 2.99 55.40
C ARG A 1017 42.68 1.76 54.94
N GLN A 1018 43.59 1.25 55.77
CA GLN A 1018 44.35 0.04 55.44
C GLN A 1018 43.41 -1.17 55.30
N ARG A 1019 42.47 -1.35 56.24
CA ARG A 1019 41.46 -2.41 56.18
C ARG A 1019 40.58 -2.31 54.92
N ALA A 1020 40.19 -1.10 54.51
CA ALA A 1020 39.46 -0.87 53.26
C ALA A 1020 40.31 -1.27 52.03
N VAL A 1021 41.60 -0.96 52.02
CA VAL A 1021 42.54 -1.37 50.97
C VAL A 1021 42.71 -2.88 50.93
N ASP A 1022 42.77 -3.53 52.09
CA ASP A 1022 42.88 -4.99 52.21
C ASP A 1022 41.62 -5.68 51.66
N VAL A 1023 40.42 -5.17 52.00
CA VAL A 1023 39.13 -5.64 51.45
C VAL A 1023 39.08 -5.46 49.93
N VAL A 1024 39.44 -4.28 49.40
CA VAL A 1024 39.48 -4.04 47.95
C VAL A 1024 40.46 -4.97 47.24
N SER A 1025 41.61 -5.25 47.85
CA SER A 1025 42.64 -6.12 47.28
C SER A 1025 42.18 -7.59 47.19
N ALA A 1026 41.32 -8.02 48.12
CA ALA A 1026 40.72 -9.35 48.17
C ALA A 1026 39.51 -9.54 47.23
N ILE A 1027 39.08 -8.51 46.48
CA ILE A 1027 38.00 -8.64 45.50
C ILE A 1027 38.51 -9.42 44.27
N ASP A 1028 37.87 -10.56 43.97
CA ASP A 1028 38.20 -11.42 42.83
C ASP A 1028 37.74 -10.86 41.48
N ASP A 1029 36.70 -10.00 41.51
CA ASP A 1029 36.16 -9.30 40.37
C ASP A 1029 37.10 -8.17 39.92
N ASP A 1030 37.75 -8.36 38.76
CA ASP A 1030 38.73 -7.42 38.24
C ASP A 1030 38.15 -6.04 37.90
N ARG A 1031 36.85 -5.96 37.56
CA ARG A 1031 36.17 -4.71 37.22
C ARG A 1031 35.88 -3.88 38.46
N ILE A 1032 35.23 -4.49 39.45
CA ILE A 1032 34.89 -3.84 40.71
C ILE A 1032 36.19 -3.40 41.41
N ARG A 1033 37.18 -4.29 41.49
CA ARG A 1033 38.49 -3.98 42.06
C ARG A 1033 39.17 -2.81 41.35
N TYR A 1034 39.22 -2.83 40.01
CA TYR A 1034 39.78 -1.71 39.23
C TYR A 1034 39.07 -0.39 39.56
N SER A 1035 37.74 -0.39 39.59
CA SER A 1035 36.95 0.82 39.84
C SER A 1035 37.19 1.42 41.21
N LEU A 1036 37.28 0.58 42.25
CA LEU A 1036 37.53 1.02 43.63
C LEU A 1036 38.98 1.48 43.84
N MET A 1037 39.96 0.83 43.19
CA MET A 1037 41.36 1.28 43.25
C MET A 1037 41.55 2.64 42.58
N VAL A 1038 40.86 2.91 41.47
CA VAL A 1038 40.87 4.24 40.82
C VAL A 1038 40.25 5.29 41.75
N GLN A 1039 39.13 4.99 42.43
CA GLN A 1039 38.53 5.89 43.42
C GLN A 1039 39.45 6.17 44.61
N LEU A 1040 40.33 5.23 44.96
CA LEU A 1040 41.31 5.38 46.04
C LEU A 1040 42.57 6.18 45.65
N GLU A 1041 42.67 6.65 44.41
CA GLU A 1041 43.87 7.29 43.82
C GLU A 1041 45.14 6.43 43.99
N GLN A 1042 44.97 5.11 44.13
CA GLN A 1042 46.08 4.17 44.25
C GLN A 1042 46.63 3.86 42.86
N ALA A 1043 47.96 3.95 42.71
CA ALA A 1043 48.60 3.50 41.48
C ALA A 1043 48.43 1.99 41.33
N MET A 1044 47.92 1.53 40.18
CA MET A 1044 47.75 0.11 39.91
C MET A 1044 49.10 -0.62 40.07
N PRO A 1045 49.13 -1.79 40.75
CA PRO A 1045 50.35 -2.57 40.90
C PRO A 1045 50.98 -2.92 39.53
N GLN A 1046 52.32 -3.00 39.46
CA GLN A 1046 53.00 -3.36 38.20
C GLN A 1046 52.56 -4.73 37.64
N SER A 1047 52.10 -5.63 38.51
CA SER A 1047 51.55 -6.93 38.12
C SER A 1047 50.29 -6.85 37.25
N TRP A 1048 49.58 -5.71 37.21
CA TRP A 1048 48.34 -5.54 36.46
C TRP A 1048 48.54 -5.39 34.95
N LYS A 1049 49.67 -4.80 34.50
CA LYS A 1049 49.92 -4.42 33.09
C LYS A 1049 49.88 -5.58 32.09
N ASN A 1050 50.09 -6.81 32.56
CA ASN A 1050 50.11 -8.02 31.72
C ASN A 1050 48.87 -8.91 31.92
N THR A 1051 47.85 -8.44 32.64
CA THR A 1051 46.62 -9.21 32.88
C THR A 1051 45.69 -9.21 31.67
N VAL A 1052 44.81 -10.22 31.59
CA VAL A 1052 43.75 -10.28 30.59
C VAL A 1052 42.83 -9.06 30.72
N TYR A 1053 42.52 -8.65 31.95
CA TYR A 1053 41.66 -7.50 32.21
C TYR A 1053 42.27 -6.17 31.75
N SER A 1054 43.60 -5.99 31.85
CA SER A 1054 44.28 -4.82 31.26
C SER A 1054 44.04 -4.72 29.74
N LYS A 1055 44.05 -5.86 29.03
CA LYS A 1055 43.76 -5.89 27.59
C LYS A 1055 42.29 -5.61 27.27
N ILE A 1056 41.37 -5.99 28.16
CA ILE A 1056 39.94 -5.62 28.07
C ILE A 1056 39.79 -4.10 28.20
N LEU A 1057 40.51 -3.46 29.13
CA LEU A 1057 40.52 -2.00 29.28
C LEU A 1057 41.11 -1.30 28.04
N ASP A 1058 42.21 -1.81 27.46
CA ASP A 1058 42.76 -1.26 26.20
C ASP A 1058 41.75 -1.36 25.04
N CYS A 1059 40.96 -2.44 24.99
CA CYS A 1059 39.92 -2.62 23.99
C CYS A 1059 38.69 -1.74 24.25
N ARG A 1060 38.36 -1.46 25.52
CA ARG A 1060 37.24 -0.61 25.92
C ARG A 1060 37.31 0.75 25.24
N ASP A 1061 38.48 1.36 25.25
CA ASP A 1061 38.65 2.71 24.70
C ASP A 1061 38.49 2.69 23.16
N LYS A 1062 38.98 1.65 22.48
CA LYS A 1062 38.75 1.42 21.04
C LYS A 1062 37.28 1.17 20.67
N ILE A 1063 36.57 0.39 21.49
CA ILE A 1063 35.14 0.10 21.31
C ILE A 1063 34.32 1.40 21.46
N ARG A 1064 34.67 2.25 22.44
CA ARG A 1064 34.02 3.55 22.63
C ARG A 1064 34.27 4.53 21.48
N SER A 1065 35.45 4.51 20.87
CA SER A 1065 35.79 5.38 19.74
C SER A 1065 35.26 4.89 18.38
N GLY A 1066 34.73 3.66 18.29
CA GLY A 1066 34.29 3.08 17.01
C GLY A 1066 35.40 2.38 16.20
N ASP A 1067 36.66 2.56 16.56
CA ASP A 1067 37.85 2.01 15.89
C ASP A 1067 38.12 0.51 16.18
N TYR A 1068 37.13 -0.23 16.66
CA TYR A 1068 37.30 -1.63 17.05
C TYR A 1068 37.21 -2.57 15.86
N THR A 1069 38.36 -3.11 15.43
CA THR A 1069 38.43 -3.95 14.22
C THR A 1069 38.24 -5.44 14.52
N THR A 1070 37.95 -6.23 13.47
CA THR A 1070 37.92 -7.70 13.57
C THR A 1070 39.25 -8.29 14.05
N LYS A 1071 40.38 -7.63 13.76
CA LYS A 1071 41.71 -8.04 14.23
C LYS A 1071 41.89 -7.81 15.73
N ASP A 1072 41.37 -6.69 16.25
CA ASP A 1072 41.36 -6.41 17.68
C ASP A 1072 40.51 -7.45 18.42
N MET A 1073 39.34 -7.80 17.86
CA MET A 1073 38.46 -8.85 18.39
C MET A 1073 39.16 -10.22 18.49
N VAL A 1074 39.86 -10.66 17.44
CA VAL A 1074 40.61 -11.94 17.47
C VAL A 1074 41.75 -11.91 18.50
N THR A 1075 42.37 -10.74 18.67
CA THR A 1075 43.46 -10.55 19.64
C THR A 1075 42.93 -10.62 21.07
N LEU A 1076 41.78 -10.00 21.34
CA LEU A 1076 41.12 -10.05 22.63
C LEU A 1076 40.58 -11.45 22.95
N ASP A 1077 39.95 -12.12 21.99
CA ASP A 1077 39.48 -13.50 22.13
C ASP A 1077 40.61 -14.45 22.54
N ARG A 1078 41.77 -14.35 21.86
CA ARG A 1078 42.96 -15.14 22.20
C ARG A 1078 43.47 -14.81 23.61
N ALA A 1079 43.40 -13.55 24.05
CA ALA A 1079 43.80 -13.15 25.39
C ALA A 1079 42.85 -13.68 26.47
N ILE A 1080 41.54 -13.64 26.24
CA ILE A 1080 40.53 -14.19 27.17
C ILE A 1080 40.69 -15.71 27.27
N ARG A 1081 40.81 -16.42 26.15
CA ARG A 1081 41.00 -17.88 26.14
C ARG A 1081 42.29 -18.35 26.81
N ALA A 1082 43.28 -17.47 26.99
CA ALA A 1082 44.51 -17.77 27.73
C ALA A 1082 44.27 -17.88 29.25
N ALA A 1083 43.18 -17.34 29.79
CA ALA A 1083 42.83 -17.53 31.20
C ALA A 1083 42.54 -19.03 31.47
N PRO A 1084 43.07 -19.65 32.54
CA PRO A 1084 42.92 -21.09 32.76
C PRO A 1084 41.50 -21.50 33.18
N ASP A 1085 40.78 -20.63 33.90
CA ASP A 1085 39.43 -20.93 34.41
C ASP A 1085 38.34 -20.47 33.44
N ARG A 1086 37.46 -21.40 33.04
CA ARG A 1086 36.35 -21.13 32.12
C ARG A 1086 35.28 -20.22 32.71
N ALA A 1087 35.04 -20.28 34.03
CA ALA A 1087 34.13 -19.35 34.70
C ALA A 1087 34.63 -17.91 34.51
N LYS A 1088 35.92 -17.69 34.77
CA LYS A 1088 36.57 -16.39 34.58
C LYS A 1088 36.59 -15.92 33.12
N ARG A 1089 36.66 -16.84 32.14
CA ARG A 1089 36.49 -16.50 30.71
C ARG A 1089 35.07 -16.03 30.40
N ALA A 1090 34.06 -16.74 30.89
CA ALA A 1090 32.66 -16.36 30.71
C ALA A 1090 32.42 -14.96 31.27
N THR A 1091 32.91 -14.68 32.50
CA THR A 1091 32.90 -13.34 33.10
C THR A 1091 33.56 -12.29 32.20
N TYR A 1092 34.77 -12.54 31.69
CA TYR A 1092 35.46 -11.59 30.82
C TYR A 1092 34.72 -11.31 29.51
N TYR A 1093 34.12 -12.33 28.88
CA TYR A 1093 33.28 -12.10 27.69
C TYR A 1093 32.02 -11.30 28.03
N THR A 1094 31.38 -11.55 29.18
CA THR A 1094 30.25 -10.76 29.68
C THR A 1094 30.62 -9.30 29.89
N GLU A 1095 31.82 -9.00 30.41
CA GLU A 1095 32.30 -7.62 30.55
C GLU A 1095 32.50 -6.92 29.20
N VAL A 1096 33.06 -7.62 28.20
CA VAL A 1096 33.20 -7.04 26.86
C VAL A 1096 31.83 -6.83 26.20
N TYR A 1097 30.88 -7.75 26.43
CA TYR A 1097 29.48 -7.56 26.02
C TYR A 1097 28.91 -6.26 26.58
N LEU A 1098 29.05 -6.01 27.89
CA LEU A 1098 28.54 -4.80 28.54
C LEU A 1098 29.20 -3.53 28.00
N ILE A 1099 30.51 -3.55 27.79
CA ILE A 1099 31.26 -2.44 27.21
C ILE A 1099 30.76 -2.11 25.79
N ALA A 1100 30.59 -3.13 24.94
CA ALA A 1100 30.13 -2.96 23.57
C ALA A 1100 28.67 -2.49 23.51
N ARG A 1101 27.81 -3.02 24.40
CA ARG A 1101 26.40 -2.63 24.48
C ARG A 1101 26.23 -1.17 24.89
N LYS A 1102 26.97 -0.72 25.91
CA LYS A 1102 27.02 0.69 26.33
C LYS A 1102 27.54 1.64 25.26
N ALA A 1103 28.42 1.17 24.38
CA ALA A 1103 28.97 1.93 23.26
C ALA A 1103 28.08 1.89 21.99
N GLY A 1104 26.91 1.25 22.03
CA GLY A 1104 26.01 1.12 20.87
C GLY A 1104 26.47 0.11 19.81
N GLN A 1105 27.52 -0.68 20.07
CA GLN A 1105 28.03 -1.69 19.13
C GLN A 1105 27.33 -3.04 19.32
N HIS A 1106 26.06 -3.12 18.90
CA HIS A 1106 25.21 -4.29 19.14
C HIS A 1106 25.75 -5.61 18.56
N GLU A 1107 26.32 -5.60 17.35
CA GLU A 1107 26.87 -6.82 16.73
C GLU A 1107 28.06 -7.41 17.52
N VAL A 1108 28.94 -6.53 18.01
CA VAL A 1108 30.08 -6.93 18.84
C VAL A 1108 29.57 -7.46 20.18
N ALA A 1109 28.60 -6.76 20.79
CA ALA A 1109 27.99 -7.17 22.05
C ALA A 1109 27.40 -8.59 21.91
N ASP A 1110 26.52 -8.82 20.95
CA ASP A 1110 25.83 -10.11 20.79
C ASP A 1110 26.82 -11.25 20.55
N ARG A 1111 27.89 -11.01 19.78
CA ARG A 1111 28.96 -11.99 19.59
C ARG A 1111 29.72 -12.31 20.88
N MET A 1112 30.03 -11.32 21.71
CA MET A 1112 30.72 -11.55 22.98
C MET A 1112 29.84 -12.30 23.98
N LEU A 1113 28.53 -12.01 24.02
CA LEU A 1113 27.59 -12.75 24.87
C LEU A 1113 27.51 -14.23 24.45
N LEU A 1114 27.48 -14.51 23.15
CA LEU A 1114 27.54 -15.88 22.64
C LEU A 1114 28.83 -16.59 23.08
N CYS A 1115 29.99 -15.93 23.01
CA CYS A 1115 31.24 -16.50 23.50
C CYS A 1115 31.21 -16.78 25.02
N ALA A 1116 30.57 -15.90 25.81
CA ALA A 1116 30.39 -16.12 27.25
C ALA A 1116 29.56 -17.38 27.52
N LEU A 1117 28.43 -17.52 26.83
CA LEU A 1117 27.53 -18.68 26.92
C LEU A 1117 28.22 -19.98 26.48
N GLU A 1118 29.04 -19.94 25.43
CA GLU A 1118 29.82 -21.10 24.98
C GLU A 1118 30.82 -21.60 26.04
N GLU A 1119 31.51 -20.69 26.72
CA GLU A 1119 32.43 -21.05 27.81
C GLU A 1119 31.66 -21.60 29.02
N ALA A 1120 30.54 -20.97 29.41
CA ALA A 1120 29.68 -21.43 30.50
C ALA A 1120 29.12 -22.85 30.24
N ARG A 1121 28.63 -23.12 29.02
CA ARG A 1121 28.02 -24.41 28.62
C ARG A 1121 28.94 -25.62 28.79
N ILE A 1122 30.25 -25.42 28.81
CA ILE A 1122 31.23 -26.53 28.93
C ILE A 1122 31.58 -26.81 30.40
N ILE A 1123 31.23 -25.91 31.33
CA ILE A 1123 31.55 -26.04 32.76
C ILE A 1123 30.83 -27.26 33.35
N ARG A 1124 31.57 -28.08 34.11
CA ARG A 1124 31.08 -29.17 34.94
C ARG A 1124 31.73 -29.05 36.33
N PRO A 1125 31.04 -29.44 37.43
CA PRO A 1125 29.67 -29.98 37.51
C PRO A 1125 28.57 -28.95 37.17
N LEU A 1126 27.31 -29.41 37.07
CA LEU A 1126 26.16 -28.56 36.71
C LEU A 1126 25.88 -27.45 37.73
N SER A 1127 26.08 -27.72 39.03
CA SER A 1127 25.96 -26.70 40.09
C SER A 1127 26.87 -25.49 39.81
N ARG A 1128 28.15 -25.74 39.52
CA ARG A 1128 29.11 -24.69 39.17
C ARG A 1128 28.70 -23.91 37.91
N ARG A 1129 28.05 -24.56 36.95
CA ARG A 1129 27.54 -23.89 35.75
C ARG A 1129 26.35 -22.98 36.06
N ALA A 1130 25.41 -23.46 36.88
CA ALA A 1130 24.26 -22.67 37.32
C ALA A 1130 24.73 -21.40 38.04
N PHE A 1131 25.73 -21.49 38.93
CA PHE A 1131 26.32 -20.32 39.60
C PHE A 1131 26.99 -19.34 38.62
N VAL A 1132 27.67 -19.82 37.59
CA VAL A 1132 28.28 -18.95 36.56
C VAL A 1132 27.21 -18.26 35.71
N LEU A 1133 26.11 -18.93 35.37
CA LEU A 1133 24.99 -18.31 34.65
C LEU A 1133 24.26 -17.28 35.53
N GLY A 1134 24.07 -17.57 36.81
CA GLY A 1134 23.56 -16.61 37.80
C GLY A 1134 24.47 -15.37 37.93
N ASP A 1135 25.79 -15.57 38.03
CA ASP A 1135 26.80 -14.50 38.04
C ASP A 1135 26.70 -13.61 36.78
N MET A 1136 26.57 -14.22 35.61
CA MET A 1136 26.36 -13.49 34.35
C MET A 1136 25.05 -12.70 34.36
N ALA A 1137 23.95 -13.28 34.85
CA ALA A 1137 22.65 -12.61 34.95
C ALA A 1137 22.74 -11.36 35.84
N CYS A 1138 23.29 -11.49 37.06
CA CYS A 1138 23.45 -10.38 37.99
C CYS A 1138 24.33 -9.25 37.42
N ARG A 1139 25.43 -9.58 36.71
CA ARG A 1139 26.30 -8.58 36.06
C ARG A 1139 25.58 -7.78 34.99
N ILE A 1140 24.74 -8.45 34.20
CA ILE A 1140 23.99 -7.83 33.11
C ILE A 1140 22.84 -6.98 33.67
N TYR A 1141 22.17 -7.47 34.71
CA TYR A 1141 21.14 -6.71 35.42
C TYR A 1141 21.69 -5.44 36.07
N ALA A 1142 22.87 -5.50 36.69
CA ALA A 1142 23.53 -4.34 37.30
C ALA A 1142 23.78 -3.18 36.31
N GLU A 1143 23.71 -3.45 35.00
CA GLU A 1143 23.82 -2.45 33.93
C GLU A 1143 22.48 -2.12 33.25
N ARG A 1144 21.36 -2.48 33.90
CA ARG A 1144 19.97 -2.25 33.49
C ARG A 1144 19.56 -2.93 32.17
N TYR A 1145 20.13 -4.11 31.89
CA TYR A 1145 19.74 -4.94 30.74
C TYR A 1145 18.88 -6.14 31.20
N GLU A 1146 17.65 -5.84 31.58
CA GLU A 1146 16.79 -6.79 32.30
C GLU A 1146 16.35 -8.01 31.48
N ASP A 1147 15.93 -7.82 30.24
CA ASP A 1147 15.44 -8.95 29.41
C ASP A 1147 16.51 -10.05 29.26
N ARG A 1148 17.76 -9.65 28.99
CA ARG A 1148 18.88 -10.60 28.85
C ARG A 1148 19.32 -11.20 30.18
N SER A 1149 19.16 -10.46 31.28
CA SER A 1149 19.39 -11.00 32.62
C SER A 1149 18.41 -12.14 32.92
N ARG A 1150 17.10 -11.92 32.70
CA ARG A 1150 16.05 -12.92 32.95
C ARG A 1150 16.28 -14.19 32.13
N GLU A 1151 16.64 -14.08 30.86
CA GLU A 1151 16.97 -15.25 30.02
C GLU A 1151 18.14 -16.08 30.58
N LEU A 1152 19.19 -15.44 31.12
CA LEU A 1152 20.33 -16.12 31.74
C LEU A 1152 19.98 -16.78 33.05
N LEU A 1153 19.12 -16.14 33.83
CA LEU A 1153 18.57 -16.66 35.07
C LEU A 1153 17.72 -17.91 34.81
N ASP A 1154 16.85 -17.88 33.78
CA ASP A 1154 16.08 -19.04 33.33
C ASP A 1154 16.98 -20.19 32.89
N MET A 1155 18.07 -19.88 32.17
CA MET A 1155 19.10 -20.87 31.82
C MET A 1155 19.77 -21.46 33.07
N ALA A 1156 20.07 -20.65 34.09
CA ALA A 1156 20.66 -21.11 35.34
C ALA A 1156 19.71 -22.05 36.11
N VAL A 1157 18.43 -21.68 36.22
CA VAL A 1157 17.36 -22.49 36.83
C VAL A 1157 17.17 -23.81 36.06
N SER A 1158 17.24 -23.76 34.72
CA SER A 1158 17.17 -24.96 33.88
C SER A 1158 18.35 -25.90 34.12
N GLU A 1159 19.57 -25.38 34.29
CA GLU A 1159 20.73 -26.21 34.63
C GLU A 1159 20.63 -26.80 36.04
N ALA A 1160 20.03 -26.08 36.99
CA ALA A 1160 19.72 -26.57 38.34
C ALA A 1160 18.71 -27.73 38.31
N LEU A 1161 17.63 -27.62 37.52
CA LEU A 1161 16.63 -28.70 37.32
C LEU A 1161 17.26 -30.02 36.85
N ASN A 1162 18.37 -29.93 36.10
CA ASN A 1162 19.07 -31.08 35.54
C ASN A 1162 20.02 -31.79 36.55
N ILE A 1163 20.15 -31.27 37.77
CA ILE A 1163 20.92 -31.90 38.85
C ILE A 1163 20.09 -33.03 39.49
N ARG A 1164 20.64 -34.26 39.49
CA ARG A 1164 19.95 -35.47 39.99
C ARG A 1164 19.91 -35.59 41.51
N ASP A 1165 20.89 -35.01 42.19
CA ASP A 1165 20.96 -35.00 43.65
C ASP A 1165 20.06 -33.88 44.17
N SER A 1166 19.00 -34.22 44.91
CA SER A 1166 18.04 -33.25 45.41
C SER A 1166 18.67 -32.27 46.39
N THR A 1167 19.63 -32.71 47.22
CA THR A 1167 20.28 -31.83 48.20
C THR A 1167 21.11 -30.75 47.50
N ILE A 1168 21.92 -31.14 46.52
CA ILE A 1168 22.72 -30.19 45.72
C ILE A 1168 21.80 -29.30 44.87
N ARG A 1169 20.68 -29.81 44.37
CA ARG A 1169 19.73 -29.03 43.59
C ARG A 1169 19.06 -27.95 44.44
N ASP A 1170 18.62 -28.29 45.64
CA ASP A 1170 17.96 -27.37 46.55
C ASP A 1170 18.96 -26.29 47.02
N GLU A 1171 20.21 -26.66 47.33
CA GLU A 1171 21.31 -25.70 47.57
C GLU A 1171 21.53 -24.75 46.37
N VAL A 1172 21.47 -25.25 45.14
CA VAL A 1172 21.61 -24.41 43.94
C VAL A 1172 20.42 -23.48 43.75
N TYR A 1173 19.20 -23.91 44.12
CA TYR A 1173 18.02 -23.04 44.08
C TYR A 1173 18.10 -21.93 45.11
N ASP A 1174 18.49 -22.25 46.34
CA ASP A 1174 18.67 -21.26 47.40
C ASP A 1174 19.69 -20.19 46.98
N GLU A 1175 20.78 -20.60 46.31
CA GLU A 1175 21.78 -19.69 45.75
C GLU A 1175 21.24 -18.83 44.59
N LEU A 1176 20.46 -19.43 43.69
CA LEU A 1176 19.86 -18.70 42.58
C LEU A 1176 18.73 -17.76 43.03
N ASP A 1177 18.04 -18.05 44.13
CA ASP A 1177 16.97 -17.22 44.69
C ASP A 1177 17.41 -15.78 44.92
N LEU A 1178 18.61 -15.56 45.49
CA LEU A 1178 19.11 -14.19 45.62
C LEU A 1178 19.42 -13.55 44.26
N SER A 1179 19.90 -14.32 43.27
CA SER A 1179 20.04 -13.77 41.91
C SER A 1179 18.69 -13.35 41.34
N MET A 1180 17.63 -14.13 41.59
CA MET A 1180 16.27 -13.79 41.19
C MET A 1180 15.78 -12.52 41.90
N ARG A 1181 15.95 -12.42 43.22
CA ARG A 1181 15.61 -11.22 43.99
C ARG A 1181 16.39 -9.99 43.56
N ILE A 1182 17.70 -10.10 43.31
CA ILE A 1182 18.49 -8.98 42.78
C ILE A 1182 17.92 -8.52 41.43
N VAL A 1183 17.49 -9.45 40.57
CA VAL A 1183 16.93 -9.17 39.24
C VAL A 1183 15.46 -8.70 39.29
N GLN A 1184 14.69 -9.03 40.33
CA GLN A 1184 13.25 -8.75 40.46
C GLN A 1184 12.94 -7.57 41.39
N GLU A 1185 13.64 -7.43 42.53
CA GLU A 1185 13.29 -6.53 43.64
C GLU A 1185 14.16 -5.25 43.71
N HIS A 1186 14.89 -4.89 42.64
CA HIS A 1186 15.69 -3.65 42.58
C HIS A 1186 16.66 -3.46 43.77
N TRP A 1187 17.37 -4.52 44.14
CA TRP A 1187 18.24 -4.55 45.34
C TRP A 1187 19.54 -3.72 45.23
N LEU A 1188 19.75 -3.04 44.09
CA LEU A 1188 20.89 -2.20 43.74
C LEU A 1188 20.47 -0.73 43.69
#